data_AF-A0A251PIU8-F1
#
_entry.id   AF-A0A251PIU8-F1
#
_cell.length_a   1.000
_cell.length_b   1.000
_cell.length_c   1.000
_cell.angle_alpha   90.00
_cell.angle_beta   90.00
_cell.angle_gamma   90.00
#
_symmetry.space_group_name_H-M   'P 1'
#
loop_
_entity.id
_entity.type
_entity.pdbx_description
1 polymer ?
#
loop_
_entity_poly.entity_id
_entity_poly.type
_entity_poly.pdbx_seq_one_letter_code
_entity_poly.pdbx_strand_id
1 'polypeptide(L)'
;MVATAEEVEIEVEEEEEEEEREEEVVMAVMVVGPSITINNHLRRSISSRRSSSIINNNHRIRVGAWGPRAASPASPAPISSPTPPGMAAWGPRAASPVSPASINSPTPRVAAWGPRAAAPASPALINSPTPDTLVPRVQALEISKQTPPSSSLDNTDKKLPVKRPDNGGTKAIRTTRLRANHFNLSYNPESIIRHYDVDVKPENPAKNGRPVKMSKYELSAIRKKLSSDNPSNFPLLSTAYDGEKNIFSAVPLPTGSFKVEVPAEEDTRFSSYIFTIKFVNELKLCKLKEYLSGHVLSIPRDILQGMDLVMKENPTRCLVSVGRNFYPAESNENDDLGHGIAAFRGFQHSLRLTSQGPALCLDYSVLAFHKRMPVIDFLQQQIRGFTLKDFTRFRREVVDVLRGLKVTVTHRKTKQKYIIKGLTDKNAGDITFDAVDIDGQCPPRKVRLLDYFSEKYKEIQYKNIPCLDLGKNGRKNDTPMEFCVLVEGQRYPKENLDRNAAIKLKDMSLASPEIRENMIRGMVQSEDGPCGGGIIGNFGIVVNKNMTPVTGRVIVPPELKLGPSSDGRMTKVTVDREKCHWNLVGKSLVEGKPISRWAVLDFSSYDRSCLDPNQFIPKLITNVQMLRQLLEGINEQAYKTSKGHLQLLVCVMARRDPGYKYLKWISETQIGIVTQCCLSNMANKANDQYLSNLALKINAKLGGSNVELSDRLPPFGGAGHVMFVGADVNHPAARNTTSPSIAAVVATVNWPAANRYAARVRPQYHRTEKILNFGDMCLELVETYERLNKVKPDKIVVFRDGVSEGQFDMVLNEELLDLKKALGGIKYYPTITLIVAQKRHHTRLFPESMRDGSSTGNVLPGTVVDTIIVHPFEFDFYLCSHYGALGTSKPTHYHVLWDEHRFTSDQLQKLIYDLCFTFARCTKPVSLVPPVYYADLVAYRGRLYHESMEGQSPASASSSSSSSSSASSPLSVAFLEERFYKLHADLENIMFFV
;
A
#
# COMPACT_ATOMS: atom_id res chain seq x y z
N MET A 1 -8.13 -0.70 -2.28
CA MET A 1 -7.02 -1.62 -1.95
C MET A 1 -6.57 -2.27 -3.24
N VAL A 2 -5.29 -2.15 -3.60
CA VAL A 2 -4.67 -2.91 -4.71
C VAL A 2 -3.43 -3.66 -4.19
N ALA A 3 -3.36 -3.90 -2.88
CA ALA A 3 -2.19 -4.36 -2.16
C ALA A 3 -1.40 -5.48 -2.86
N THR A 4 -0.34 -5.12 -3.57
CA THR A 4 0.70 -6.03 -4.04
C THR A 4 1.45 -6.61 -2.85
N ALA A 5 2.31 -7.62 -3.06
CA ALA A 5 3.31 -7.96 -2.04
C ALA A 5 4.18 -6.76 -1.67
N GLU A 6 4.38 -5.81 -2.57
CA GLU A 6 5.04 -4.53 -2.27
C GLU A 6 4.21 -3.63 -1.33
N GLU A 7 2.89 -3.51 -1.51
CA GLU A 7 2.01 -2.84 -0.51
C GLU A 7 1.97 -3.64 0.81
N VAL A 8 2.19 -4.96 0.83
CA VAL A 8 2.24 -5.76 2.08
C VAL A 8 3.61 -5.70 2.77
N GLU A 9 4.73 -5.71 2.03
CA GLU A 9 6.07 -5.48 2.58
C GLU A 9 6.18 -4.06 3.11
N ILE A 10 5.66 -3.08 2.37
CA ILE A 10 5.60 -1.69 2.82
C ILE A 10 4.63 -1.57 4.01
N GLU A 11 3.42 -2.12 3.97
CA GLU A 11 2.54 -2.16 5.14
C GLU A 11 3.15 -2.91 6.33
N VAL A 12 4.15 -3.78 6.16
CA VAL A 12 4.76 -4.51 7.29
C VAL A 12 6.03 -3.87 7.82
N GLU A 13 6.89 -3.28 6.98
CA GLU A 13 7.88 -2.33 7.48
C GLU A 13 7.15 -1.13 8.14
N GLU A 14 6.05 -0.68 7.53
CA GLU A 14 5.14 0.29 8.15
C GLU A 14 4.41 -0.29 9.36
N GLU A 15 4.06 -1.59 9.50
CA GLU A 15 3.53 -2.22 10.73
C GLU A 15 4.59 -2.44 11.83
N GLU A 16 5.88 -2.58 11.52
CA GLU A 16 6.95 -2.46 12.54
C GLU A 16 7.20 -0.98 12.92
N GLU A 17 6.82 -0.05 12.03
CA GLU A 17 6.76 1.39 12.29
C GLU A 17 5.30 1.85 12.63
N GLU A 18 4.33 0.93 12.85
CA GLU A 18 2.88 1.16 13.15
C GLU A 18 2.38 0.37 14.35
N GLU A 19 3.04 -0.73 14.77
CA GLU A 19 3.13 -1.04 16.20
C GLU A 19 3.66 0.22 16.91
N GLU A 20 4.69 0.89 16.39
CA GLU A 20 5.13 2.21 16.89
C GLU A 20 4.14 3.38 16.61
N ARG A 21 3.05 3.18 15.85
CA ARG A 21 1.91 4.14 15.79
C ARG A 21 0.92 3.83 16.94
N GLU A 22 0.78 2.56 17.32
CA GLU A 22 -0.17 1.97 18.29
C GLU A 22 0.43 1.56 19.66
N GLU A 23 1.71 1.84 19.91
CA GLU A 23 2.32 1.72 21.24
C GLU A 23 1.92 2.93 22.11
N GLU A 24 0.99 2.68 23.05
CA GLU A 24 0.13 3.71 23.63
C GLU A 24 -0.45 3.39 25.06
N VAL A 25 0.23 3.72 26.17
CA VAL A 25 -0.46 4.22 27.40
C VAL A 25 0.43 5.03 28.35
N VAL A 26 -0.24 5.66 29.33
CA VAL A 26 0.23 6.62 30.35
C VAL A 26 1.05 6.00 31.48
N MET A 27 2.06 6.74 31.97
CA MET A 27 2.71 6.48 33.27
C MET A 27 1.80 6.87 34.45
N ALA A 28 1.69 5.97 35.44
CA ALA A 28 1.28 6.34 36.79
C ALA A 28 2.52 6.75 37.62
N VAL A 29 2.80 8.05 37.70
CA VAL A 29 3.73 8.61 38.70
C VAL A 29 2.93 9.25 39.83
N MET A 30 3.31 9.00 41.08
CA MET A 30 2.56 9.44 42.26
C MET A 30 2.57 10.97 42.43
N VAL A 31 1.45 11.61 42.08
CA VAL A 31 1.06 12.93 42.62
C VAL A 31 -0.42 12.86 43.00
N VAL A 32 -0.74 13.22 44.24
CA VAL A 32 -2.13 13.22 44.73
C VAL A 32 -2.87 14.44 44.16
N GLY A 33 -3.87 14.19 43.34
CA GLY A 33 -4.79 15.20 42.80
C GLY A 33 -6.24 14.69 42.81
N PRO A 34 -7.25 15.58 42.91
CA PRO A 34 -8.65 15.17 43.02
C PRO A 34 -9.17 14.59 41.70
N SER A 35 -9.60 13.33 41.72
CA SER A 35 -10.35 12.73 40.60
C SER A 35 -11.77 13.29 40.54
N ILE A 36 -12.23 13.68 39.35
CA ILE A 36 -13.56 14.27 39.12
C ILE A 36 -14.33 13.43 38.10
N THR A 37 -15.28 12.63 38.58
CA THR A 37 -16.19 11.84 37.74
C THR A 37 -17.28 12.73 37.14
N ILE A 38 -17.27 12.93 35.82
CA ILE A 38 -18.28 13.76 35.12
C ILE A 38 -19.58 12.96 34.91
N ASN A 39 -20.47 13.00 35.90
CA ASN A 39 -21.85 12.51 35.76
C ASN A 39 -22.72 13.56 35.06
N ASN A 40 -23.06 13.35 33.79
CA ASN A 40 -23.95 14.23 33.03
C ASN A 40 -25.40 14.15 33.51
N HIS A 41 -25.82 15.13 34.32
CA HIS A 41 -27.20 15.26 34.80
C HIS A 41 -28.17 15.71 33.69
N LEU A 42 -28.84 14.75 33.05
CA LEU A 42 -29.94 15.02 32.12
C LEU A 42 -31.23 14.25 32.50
N ARG A 43 -31.77 14.60 33.68
CA ARG A 43 -33.16 14.32 34.08
C ARG A 43 -33.80 15.57 34.67
N ARG A 44 -34.99 15.94 34.20
CA ARG A 44 -35.86 17.01 34.73
C ARG A 44 -37.27 16.47 34.93
N SER A 45 -37.99 17.04 35.91
CA SER A 45 -39.30 16.58 36.40
C SER A 45 -39.23 15.19 37.08
N ILE A 46 -39.84 14.94 38.24
CA ILE A 46 -41.00 15.57 38.88
C ILE A 46 -40.65 15.96 40.33
N SER A 47 -41.16 17.09 40.83
CA SER A 47 -41.16 17.42 42.25
C SER A 47 -42.59 17.40 42.83
N SER A 48 -42.81 16.58 43.87
CA SER A 48 -44.08 16.56 44.61
C SER A 48 -43.90 16.13 46.06
N ARG A 49 -43.97 17.14 46.95
CA ARG A 49 -44.51 17.08 48.33
C ARG A 49 -43.88 16.15 49.39
N ARG A 50 -43.43 16.83 50.47
CA ARG A 50 -43.59 16.50 51.91
C ARG A 50 -42.66 15.48 52.60
N SER A 51 -41.67 16.05 53.30
CA SER A 51 -41.60 16.11 54.79
C SER A 51 -41.32 14.86 55.66
N SER A 52 -40.65 15.18 56.79
CA SER A 52 -40.73 14.52 58.13
C SER A 52 -40.04 13.16 58.38
N SER A 53 -38.78 13.26 58.86
CA SER A 53 -38.34 12.89 60.23
C SER A 53 -38.34 11.43 60.74
N ILE A 54 -37.41 11.17 61.70
CA ILE A 54 -37.35 10.04 62.66
C ILE A 54 -36.92 8.67 62.06
N ILE A 55 -36.18 7.77 62.74
CA ILE A 55 -35.00 7.81 63.65
C ILE A 55 -34.60 6.33 63.97
N ASN A 56 -33.40 6.10 64.54
CA ASN A 56 -32.96 4.88 65.27
C ASN A 56 -32.55 3.57 64.54
N ASN A 57 -31.23 3.30 64.64
CA ASN A 57 -30.61 2.21 65.44
C ASN A 57 -30.01 0.93 64.81
N ASN A 58 -28.70 0.79 65.07
CA ASN A 58 -27.95 -0.43 65.47
C ASN A 58 -27.74 -1.56 64.43
N HIS A 59 -26.60 -2.29 64.40
CA HIS A 59 -25.44 -2.35 65.32
C HIS A 59 -24.10 -2.03 64.59
N ARG A 60 -23.11 -1.40 65.26
CA ARG A 60 -21.79 -1.96 65.75
C ARG A 60 -21.11 -2.97 64.78
N ILE A 61 -19.79 -2.95 64.56
CA ILE A 61 -18.65 -2.73 65.48
C ILE A 61 -17.55 -1.80 64.86
N ARG A 62 -16.65 -1.24 65.71
CA ARG A 62 -15.45 -0.43 65.37
C ARG A 62 -14.40 -1.26 64.59
N VAL A 63 -13.64 -0.76 63.60
CA VAL A 63 -12.66 0.36 63.60
C VAL A 63 -11.48 0.16 64.55
N GLY A 64 -10.27 0.04 63.99
CA GLY A 64 -8.99 0.10 64.69
C GLY A 64 -7.88 0.44 63.70
N ALA A 65 -7.27 1.62 63.83
CA ALA A 65 -6.23 2.12 62.93
C ALA A 65 -5.07 2.69 63.75
N TRP A 66 -3.83 2.46 63.31
CA TRP A 66 -2.61 3.02 63.92
C TRP A 66 -1.65 3.52 62.84
N GLY A 67 -0.95 4.61 63.15
CA GLY A 67 -0.07 5.34 62.24
C GLY A 67 1.41 4.90 62.27
N PRO A 68 2.28 5.59 61.52
CA PRO A 68 3.62 5.09 61.16
C PRO A 68 4.76 5.69 61.99
N ARG A 69 5.93 5.03 61.95
CA ARG A 69 7.25 5.71 61.89
C ARG A 69 8.38 4.80 61.39
N ALA A 70 9.47 5.43 60.94
CA ALA A 70 10.55 4.83 60.15
C ALA A 70 11.79 4.44 60.98
N ALA A 71 12.65 3.58 60.41
CA ALA A 71 14.12 3.70 60.47
C ALA A 71 14.82 2.77 59.45
N SER A 72 16.02 3.16 59.01
CA SER A 72 17.02 2.35 58.28
C SER A 72 18.34 2.38 59.10
N PRO A 73 19.51 1.88 58.65
CA PRO A 73 19.84 0.89 57.59
C PRO A 73 20.82 -0.23 58.09
N ALA A 74 21.13 -1.24 57.26
CA ALA A 74 22.37 -2.05 57.37
C ALA A 74 22.70 -2.87 56.10
N SER A 75 23.98 -3.23 55.94
CA SER A 75 24.56 -4.23 55.00
C SER A 75 25.71 -4.95 55.75
N PRO A 76 26.23 -6.15 55.37
CA PRO A 76 26.89 -6.43 54.07
C PRO A 76 26.67 -7.88 53.52
N ALA A 77 27.50 -8.30 52.54
CA ALA A 77 27.51 -9.60 51.83
C ALA A 77 28.69 -10.50 52.32
N PRO A 78 29.25 -11.51 51.58
CA PRO A 78 28.81 -12.32 50.40
C PRO A 78 29.00 -13.86 50.62
N ILE A 79 29.02 -14.72 49.56
CA ILE A 79 30.07 -15.76 49.26
C ILE A 79 29.70 -16.81 48.15
N SER A 80 30.70 -17.10 47.28
CA SER A 80 31.01 -18.23 46.35
C SER A 80 29.99 -19.13 45.60
N SER A 81 30.35 -19.46 44.35
CA SER A 81 29.93 -20.63 43.54
C SER A 81 30.79 -21.89 43.80
N PRO A 82 30.52 -23.06 43.14
CA PRO A 82 31.21 -23.41 41.88
C PRO A 82 30.37 -24.23 40.85
N THR A 83 30.98 -24.76 39.78
CA THR A 83 30.33 -25.39 38.60
C THR A 83 30.81 -26.86 38.31
N PRO A 84 30.97 -27.42 37.07
CA PRO A 84 30.30 -28.66 36.62
C PRO A 84 31.24 -29.86 36.31
N PRO A 85 30.73 -31.03 35.83
CA PRO A 85 30.63 -31.37 34.37
C PRO A 85 29.36 -32.22 34.02
N GLY A 86 29.11 -32.78 32.81
CA GLY A 86 29.70 -32.65 31.45
C GLY A 86 29.62 -33.95 30.60
N MET A 87 29.48 -33.84 29.26
CA MET A 87 29.46 -34.91 28.21
C MET A 87 28.25 -35.88 28.20
N ALA A 88 27.87 -36.62 27.12
CA ALA A 88 28.41 -36.80 25.75
C ALA A 88 27.26 -36.89 24.69
N ALA A 89 27.59 -37.16 23.40
CA ALA A 89 26.63 -37.25 22.27
C ALA A 89 26.56 -38.66 21.64
N TRP A 90 25.59 -38.93 20.74
CA TRP A 90 25.61 -39.89 19.60
C TRP A 90 24.28 -39.85 18.78
N GLY A 91 24.24 -40.53 17.62
CA GLY A 91 23.08 -40.83 16.75
C GLY A 91 23.46 -41.99 15.78
N PRO A 92 22.79 -42.26 14.63
CA PRO A 92 21.51 -41.81 14.07
C PRO A 92 20.60 -43.03 13.62
N ARG A 93 19.74 -42.86 12.59
CA ARG A 93 18.83 -43.86 11.91
C ARG A 93 17.52 -44.21 12.66
N ALA A 94 16.47 -44.80 12.04
CA ALA A 94 15.89 -44.69 10.68
C ALA A 94 14.55 -45.50 10.58
N ALA A 95 13.70 -45.16 9.60
CA ALA A 95 12.60 -45.96 9.01
C ALA A 95 11.29 -46.26 9.80
N SER A 96 10.19 -46.21 9.05
CA SER A 96 8.83 -46.73 9.33
C SER A 96 8.76 -48.26 9.00
N PRO A 97 7.61 -49.01 8.94
CA PRO A 97 6.21 -48.61 8.67
C PRO A 97 5.09 -49.43 9.42
N VAL A 98 3.87 -49.40 8.86
CA VAL A 98 2.73 -50.35 9.01
C VAL A 98 1.66 -50.07 10.07
N SER A 99 0.43 -49.84 9.60
CA SER A 99 -0.85 -49.99 10.33
C SER A 99 -1.48 -51.35 10.00
N PRO A 100 -2.44 -51.84 10.81
CA PRO A 100 -3.78 -51.98 10.22
C PRO A 100 -4.98 -51.68 11.15
N ALA A 101 -6.13 -51.59 10.47
CA ALA A 101 -7.52 -51.68 10.92
C ALA A 101 -7.85 -52.88 11.86
N SER A 102 -9.00 -53.00 12.55
CA SER A 102 -10.11 -52.10 12.97
C SER A 102 -11.19 -52.94 13.71
N ILE A 103 -12.38 -52.37 13.96
CA ILE A 103 -13.71 -53.03 14.16
C ILE A 103 -14.18 -53.42 15.59
N ASN A 104 -15.47 -53.08 15.80
CA ASN A 104 -16.47 -53.51 16.78
C ASN A 104 -16.55 -52.92 18.21
N SER A 105 -17.81 -52.74 18.61
CA SER A 105 -18.33 -52.27 19.89
C SER A 105 -19.18 -53.39 20.54
N PRO A 106 -19.84 -53.15 21.69
CA PRO A 106 -21.25 -52.74 21.59
C PRO A 106 -21.70 -51.69 22.63
N THR A 107 -22.96 -51.25 22.51
CA THR A 107 -23.69 -50.44 23.52
C THR A 107 -24.79 -51.28 24.19
N PRO A 108 -25.48 -50.75 25.21
CA PRO A 108 -26.91 -50.50 25.00
C PRO A 108 -27.42 -49.13 25.51
N ARG A 109 -28.73 -48.87 25.36
CA ARG A 109 -29.41 -47.57 25.55
C ARG A 109 -30.64 -47.66 26.49
N VAL A 110 -31.00 -46.52 27.09
CA VAL A 110 -32.35 -46.10 27.52
C VAL A 110 -32.43 -44.56 27.30
N ALA A 111 -33.39 -43.85 26.67
CA ALA A 111 -34.76 -44.05 26.13
C ALA A 111 -35.92 -43.59 27.06
N ALA A 112 -36.96 -42.85 26.64
CA ALA A 112 -37.25 -42.07 25.41
C ALA A 112 -38.52 -41.16 25.64
N TRP A 113 -39.10 -40.61 24.55
CA TRP A 113 -40.40 -39.86 24.43
C TRP A 113 -40.34 -38.35 24.77
N GLY A 114 -41.13 -37.43 24.18
CA GLY A 114 -42.20 -37.52 23.15
C GLY A 114 -42.38 -36.20 22.33
N PRO A 115 -43.27 -36.13 21.29
CA PRO A 115 -42.95 -35.36 20.05
C PRO A 115 -44.03 -34.43 19.41
N ARG A 116 -43.63 -33.75 18.29
CA ARG A 116 -44.41 -33.01 17.23
C ARG A 116 -44.94 -31.60 17.60
N ALA A 117 -44.67 -30.50 16.86
CA ALA A 117 -45.00 -30.06 15.46
C ALA A 117 -46.37 -29.32 15.37
N ALA A 118 -46.61 -28.27 14.56
CA ALA A 118 -45.95 -27.78 13.34
C ALA A 118 -45.97 -26.20 13.17
N ALA A 119 -45.72 -25.69 11.95
CA ALA A 119 -45.59 -24.26 11.53
C ALA A 119 -46.93 -23.69 10.95
N PRO A 120 -47.05 -22.53 10.22
CA PRO A 120 -46.08 -21.50 9.76
C PRO A 120 -46.57 -20.00 9.84
N ALA A 121 -45.78 -19.02 9.35
CA ALA A 121 -46.24 -17.83 8.55
C ALA A 121 -45.14 -16.76 8.27
N SER A 122 -45.36 -15.93 7.24
CA SER A 122 -44.67 -14.64 6.91
C SER A 122 -45.72 -13.71 6.22
N PRO A 123 -45.46 -12.46 5.70
CA PRO A 123 -44.35 -12.03 4.83
C PRO A 123 -43.60 -10.79 5.44
N ALA A 124 -43.32 -9.60 4.89
CA ALA A 124 -43.73 -8.84 3.68
C ALA A 124 -42.54 -8.08 3.00
N LEU A 125 -42.80 -6.98 2.28
CA LEU A 125 -41.99 -6.52 1.13
C LEU A 125 -42.24 -5.01 0.76
N ILE A 126 -41.72 -4.56 -0.41
CA ILE A 126 -42.02 -3.29 -1.16
C ILE A 126 -41.27 -2.02 -0.65
N ASN A 127 -40.56 -1.21 -1.46
CA ASN A 127 -40.15 -1.32 -2.89
C ASN A 127 -38.84 -0.55 -3.20
N SER A 128 -38.26 -0.79 -4.39
CA SER A 128 -37.03 -0.15 -4.92
C SER A 128 -37.29 0.95 -5.98
N PRO A 129 -36.26 1.69 -6.42
CA PRO A 129 -35.93 1.61 -7.85
C PRO A 129 -34.42 1.52 -8.22
N THR A 130 -34.18 0.82 -9.34
CA THR A 130 -33.05 0.81 -10.31
C THR A 130 -31.73 1.58 -10.06
N PRO A 131 -30.55 0.93 -10.23
CA PRO A 131 -29.26 1.59 -10.41
C PRO A 131 -28.86 1.79 -11.89
N ASP A 132 -28.17 2.88 -12.19
CA ASP A 132 -27.59 3.16 -13.51
C ASP A 132 -26.17 2.57 -13.68
N THR A 133 -25.68 2.45 -14.92
CA THR A 133 -24.48 1.65 -15.22
C THR A 133 -23.17 2.44 -15.31
N LEU A 134 -22.33 2.38 -14.27
CA LEU A 134 -20.93 2.84 -14.32
C LEU A 134 -19.96 1.73 -13.89
N VAL A 135 -18.97 1.44 -14.75
CA VAL A 135 -17.90 0.45 -14.52
C VAL A 135 -16.55 1.18 -14.51
N PRO A 136 -15.63 0.91 -13.56
CA PRO A 136 -14.40 1.69 -13.43
C PRO A 136 -13.48 1.66 -14.65
N ARG A 137 -12.91 2.81 -15.02
CA ARG A 137 -11.76 2.89 -15.93
C ARG A 137 -10.53 2.31 -15.23
N VAL A 138 -10.10 1.13 -15.67
CA VAL A 138 -8.73 0.66 -15.41
C VAL A 138 -7.78 1.58 -16.17
N GLN A 139 -6.75 2.09 -15.51
CA GLN A 139 -5.64 2.77 -16.17
C GLN A 139 -4.90 1.76 -17.06
N ALA A 140 -5.13 1.84 -18.36
CA ALA A 140 -4.11 1.46 -19.32
C ALA A 140 -2.90 2.40 -19.14
N LEU A 141 -1.75 2.02 -19.71
CA LEU A 141 -0.69 2.99 -19.98
C LEU A 141 -1.25 3.96 -21.03
N GLU A 142 -1.71 5.15 -20.60
CA GLU A 142 -1.99 6.21 -21.55
C GLU A 142 -0.67 6.63 -22.17
N ILE A 143 -0.46 6.15 -23.39
CA ILE A 143 0.60 6.60 -24.30
C ILE A 143 0.55 8.12 -24.29
N SER A 144 1.66 8.75 -23.89
CA SER A 144 1.80 10.21 -23.97
C SER A 144 1.48 10.64 -25.39
N LYS A 145 0.35 11.33 -25.58
CA LYS A 145 0.00 11.95 -26.87
C LYS A 145 0.79 13.23 -27.10
N GLN A 146 2.10 13.15 -26.87
CA GLN A 146 3.03 14.04 -27.54
C GLN A 146 3.07 13.59 -29.01
N THR A 147 2.28 14.29 -29.82
CA THR A 147 2.54 14.43 -31.25
C THR A 147 4.04 14.65 -31.44
N PRO A 148 4.72 14.00 -32.41
CA PRO A 148 6.14 14.24 -32.63
C PRO A 148 6.38 15.75 -32.79
N PRO A 149 7.34 16.36 -32.06
CA PRO A 149 7.52 17.80 -32.07
C PRO A 149 7.93 18.25 -33.47
N SER A 150 7.00 18.93 -34.15
CA SER A 150 7.24 19.53 -35.44
C SER A 150 8.27 20.66 -35.30
N SER A 151 9.46 20.44 -35.87
CA SER A 151 10.42 21.48 -36.26
C SER A 151 10.66 22.60 -35.23
N SER A 152 11.64 22.37 -34.35
CA SER A 152 12.66 23.36 -33.97
C SER A 152 12.19 24.80 -33.70
N LEU A 153 11.79 25.07 -32.46
CA LEU A 153 12.07 26.29 -31.67
C LEU A 153 11.72 26.01 -30.19
N ASP A 154 12.18 26.87 -29.28
CA ASP A 154 11.84 26.92 -27.84
C ASP A 154 11.99 25.61 -27.01
N ASN A 155 13.23 25.15 -26.83
CA ASN A 155 13.55 24.08 -25.85
C ASN A 155 14.93 24.26 -25.16
N THR A 156 15.42 25.49 -25.03
CA THR A 156 16.73 25.82 -24.43
C THR A 156 16.71 25.94 -22.91
N ASP A 157 15.58 26.33 -22.34
CA ASP A 157 15.49 26.79 -20.94
C ASP A 157 15.04 25.68 -19.97
N LYS A 158 14.82 24.47 -20.49
CA LYS A 158 14.33 23.32 -19.75
C LYS A 158 15.44 22.71 -18.89
N LYS A 159 15.23 22.64 -17.57
CA LYS A 159 16.19 22.03 -16.65
C LYS A 159 16.20 20.52 -16.78
N LEU A 160 17.37 19.94 -16.58
CA LEU A 160 17.63 18.51 -16.48
C LEU A 160 18.17 18.18 -15.08
N PRO A 161 18.02 16.93 -14.59
CA PRO A 161 18.61 16.50 -13.33
C PRO A 161 20.12 16.76 -13.26
N VAL A 162 20.64 17.02 -12.06
CA VAL A 162 22.07 17.28 -11.89
C VAL A 162 22.91 16.03 -12.15
N LYS A 163 24.05 16.22 -12.84
CA LYS A 163 25.03 15.16 -13.02
C LYS A 163 25.69 14.80 -11.70
N ARG A 164 26.12 13.53 -11.57
CA ARG A 164 26.90 13.05 -10.42
C ARG A 164 28.15 13.95 -10.22
N PRO A 165 28.40 14.45 -9.00
CA PRO A 165 29.47 15.42 -8.74
C PRO A 165 30.87 14.78 -8.71
N ASP A 166 30.93 13.47 -8.52
CA ASP A 166 32.11 12.65 -8.32
C ASP A 166 31.87 11.23 -8.87
N ASN A 167 32.83 10.31 -8.69
CA ASN A 167 32.70 8.91 -9.10
C ASN A 167 31.93 8.04 -8.08
N GLY A 168 31.10 8.66 -7.23
CA GLY A 168 30.57 8.07 -6.01
C GLY A 168 31.40 8.42 -4.78
N GLY A 169 30.80 8.21 -3.60
CA GLY A 169 31.41 8.46 -2.31
C GLY A 169 32.56 7.49 -1.98
N THR A 170 33.47 7.96 -1.14
CA THR A 170 34.69 7.27 -0.75
C THR A 170 34.69 6.85 0.71
N LYS A 171 33.87 7.49 1.56
CA LYS A 171 33.83 7.20 3.00
C LYS A 171 33.10 5.90 3.25
N ALA A 172 33.68 5.07 4.10
CA ALA A 172 33.07 3.90 4.69
C ALA A 172 33.78 3.60 6.03
N ILE A 173 33.05 3.07 7.01
CA ILE A 173 33.68 2.31 8.11
C ILE A 173 33.98 0.87 7.67
N ARG A 174 33.30 0.41 6.63
CA ARG A 174 33.40 -0.95 6.10
C ARG A 174 32.90 -1.02 4.65
N THR A 175 33.61 -1.74 3.80
CA THR A 175 33.06 -2.23 2.52
C THR A 175 32.37 -3.57 2.71
N THR A 176 31.31 -3.81 1.93
CA THR A 176 30.53 -5.05 1.91
C THR A 176 30.33 -5.50 0.47
N ARG A 177 30.48 -6.81 0.20
CA ARG A 177 30.22 -7.37 -1.13
C ARG A 177 28.78 -7.83 -1.19
N LEU A 178 28.05 -7.32 -2.19
CA LEU A 178 26.61 -7.48 -2.33
C LEU A 178 26.26 -8.00 -3.73
N ARG A 179 25.04 -8.53 -3.85
CA ARG A 179 24.40 -8.93 -5.09
C ARG A 179 23.09 -8.16 -5.20
N ALA A 180 22.86 -7.50 -6.31
CA ALA A 180 21.60 -6.81 -6.60
C ALA A 180 20.73 -7.68 -7.50
N ASN A 181 19.40 -7.62 -7.36
CA ASN A 181 18.44 -8.28 -8.28
C ASN A 181 18.34 -7.59 -9.66
N HIS A 182 19.44 -7.01 -10.11
CA HIS A 182 19.68 -6.45 -11.43
C HIS A 182 20.46 -7.46 -12.25
N PHE A 183 20.01 -7.73 -13.47
CA PHE A 183 20.58 -8.71 -14.38
C PHE A 183 20.99 -7.97 -15.66
N ASN A 184 22.30 -7.84 -15.90
CA ASN A 184 22.84 -6.96 -16.95
C ASN A 184 22.49 -7.47 -18.37
N LEU A 185 22.13 -6.57 -19.28
CA LEU A 185 21.83 -6.87 -20.68
C LEU A 185 23.01 -6.47 -21.59
N SER A 186 23.50 -7.42 -22.38
CA SER A 186 24.21 -7.11 -23.61
C SER A 186 23.22 -7.06 -24.78
N TYR A 187 23.46 -6.13 -25.70
CA TYR A 187 22.66 -5.94 -26.91
C TYR A 187 23.56 -5.54 -28.07
N ASN A 188 23.16 -5.85 -29.31
CA ASN A 188 23.83 -5.34 -30.51
C ASN A 188 23.39 -3.89 -30.79
N PRO A 189 24.29 -2.89 -30.81
CA PRO A 189 23.93 -1.50 -31.15
C PRO A 189 23.38 -1.34 -32.57
N GLU A 190 23.78 -2.21 -33.50
CA GLU A 190 23.32 -2.18 -34.90
C GLU A 190 21.93 -2.83 -35.08
N SER A 191 21.37 -3.44 -34.04
CA SER A 191 19.98 -3.93 -34.07
C SER A 191 18.99 -2.76 -34.19
N ILE A 192 17.89 -3.01 -34.91
CA ILE A 192 16.79 -2.07 -35.08
C ILE A 192 15.49 -2.76 -34.66
N ILE A 193 14.81 -2.20 -33.67
CA ILE A 193 13.46 -2.62 -33.28
C ILE A 193 12.47 -1.78 -34.08
N ARG A 194 11.56 -2.42 -34.83
CA ARG A 194 10.56 -1.74 -35.66
C ARG A 194 9.23 -1.66 -34.92
N HIS A 195 8.70 -0.46 -34.78
CA HIS A 195 7.43 -0.19 -34.10
C HIS A 195 6.28 -0.05 -35.11
N TYR A 196 5.16 -0.69 -34.80
CA TYR A 196 3.95 -0.75 -35.62
C TYR A 196 2.69 -0.45 -34.77
N ASP A 197 1.77 0.36 -35.31
CA ASP A 197 0.40 0.53 -34.79
C ASP A 197 -0.52 -0.52 -35.42
N VAL A 198 -1.39 -1.08 -34.58
CA VAL A 198 -2.32 -2.16 -34.93
C VAL A 198 -3.75 -1.77 -34.56
N ASP A 199 -4.67 -2.05 -35.48
CA ASP A 199 -6.10 -1.82 -35.34
C ASP A 199 -6.85 -3.06 -35.88
N VAL A 200 -7.65 -3.68 -35.02
CA VAL A 200 -8.34 -4.96 -35.31
C VAL A 200 -9.83 -4.76 -35.23
N LYS A 201 -10.55 -5.08 -36.30
CA LYS A 201 -12.00 -4.89 -36.43
C LYS A 201 -12.66 -6.16 -36.98
N PRO A 202 -13.90 -6.50 -36.59
CA PRO A 202 -14.67 -7.52 -37.29
C PRO A 202 -14.94 -7.07 -38.73
N GLU A 203 -14.86 -7.99 -39.70
CA GLU A 203 -15.19 -7.71 -41.11
C GLU A 203 -16.65 -7.25 -41.26
N ASN A 204 -17.56 -7.89 -40.51
CA ASN A 204 -18.96 -7.53 -40.43
C ASN A 204 -19.27 -6.87 -39.06
N PRO A 205 -19.37 -5.53 -38.97
CA PRO A 205 -19.75 -4.86 -37.73
C PRO A 205 -21.22 -5.14 -37.38
N ALA A 206 -21.53 -5.15 -36.07
CA ALA A 206 -22.90 -5.34 -35.61
C ALA A 206 -23.82 -4.21 -36.11
N LYS A 207 -25.05 -4.56 -36.54
CA LYS A 207 -26.05 -3.69 -37.20
C LYS A 207 -26.39 -2.36 -36.48
N ASN A 208 -25.95 -2.18 -35.24
CA ASN A 208 -26.26 -1.02 -34.40
C ASN A 208 -25.09 -0.03 -34.27
N GLY A 209 -24.03 -0.15 -35.09
CA GLY A 209 -22.94 0.84 -35.23
C GLY A 209 -22.00 1.03 -34.03
N ARG A 210 -22.26 0.38 -32.89
CA ARG A 210 -21.43 0.50 -31.68
C ARG A 210 -20.11 -0.27 -31.84
N PRO A 211 -18.93 0.34 -31.57
CA PRO A 211 -17.66 -0.37 -31.64
C PRO A 211 -17.59 -1.47 -30.57
N VAL A 212 -17.38 -2.71 -31.01
CA VAL A 212 -17.24 -3.87 -30.12
C VAL A 212 -15.84 -3.87 -29.52
N LYS A 213 -15.70 -3.51 -28.24
CA LYS A 213 -14.41 -3.61 -27.54
C LYS A 213 -14.03 -5.08 -27.36
N MET A 214 -13.05 -5.52 -28.15
CA MET A 214 -12.44 -6.85 -28.08
C MET A 214 -11.61 -7.01 -26.79
N SER A 215 -11.46 -8.24 -26.32
CA SER A 215 -10.57 -8.58 -25.20
C SER A 215 -9.14 -8.83 -25.67
N LYS A 216 -8.16 -8.70 -24.76
CA LYS A 216 -6.77 -9.05 -25.02
C LYS A 216 -6.58 -10.52 -25.44
N TYR A 217 -7.50 -11.41 -25.02
CA TYR A 217 -7.50 -12.82 -25.45
C TYR A 217 -7.85 -12.96 -26.93
N GLU A 218 -8.93 -12.30 -27.39
CA GLU A 218 -9.33 -12.31 -28.80
C GLU A 218 -8.23 -11.70 -29.68
N LEU A 219 -7.64 -10.57 -29.28
CA LEU A 219 -6.53 -9.95 -29.99
C LEU A 219 -5.28 -10.86 -30.06
N SER A 220 -4.97 -11.58 -28.97
CA SER A 220 -3.89 -12.57 -28.93
C SER A 220 -4.17 -13.78 -29.84
N ALA A 221 -5.42 -14.27 -29.87
CA ALA A 221 -5.84 -15.36 -30.75
C ALA A 221 -5.76 -14.96 -32.23
N ILE A 222 -6.23 -13.76 -32.59
CA ILE A 222 -6.15 -13.20 -33.95
C ILE A 222 -4.68 -13.05 -34.38
N ARG A 223 -3.81 -12.48 -33.53
CA ARG A 223 -2.37 -12.37 -33.82
C ARG A 223 -1.71 -13.75 -34.00
N LYS A 224 -2.07 -14.75 -33.19
CA LYS A 224 -1.58 -16.13 -33.33
C LYS A 224 -2.06 -16.78 -34.63
N LYS A 225 -3.32 -16.57 -35.03
CA LYS A 225 -3.90 -17.08 -36.29
C LYS A 225 -3.28 -16.43 -37.53
N LEU A 226 -3.11 -15.09 -37.53
CA LEU A 226 -2.38 -14.38 -38.59
C LEU A 226 -0.96 -14.93 -38.76
N SER A 227 -0.29 -15.23 -37.65
CA SER A 227 1.05 -15.82 -37.64
C SER A 227 1.08 -17.27 -38.12
N SER A 228 0.13 -18.13 -37.71
CA SER A 228 0.07 -19.52 -38.19
C SER A 228 -0.19 -19.61 -39.69
N ASP A 229 -0.95 -18.66 -40.23
CA ASP A 229 -1.38 -18.66 -41.63
C ASP A 229 -0.33 -18.02 -42.55
N ASN A 230 0.53 -17.14 -42.00
CA ASN A 230 1.55 -16.40 -42.73
C ASN A 230 2.89 -16.33 -41.94
N PRO A 231 3.51 -17.48 -41.60
CA PRO A 231 4.61 -17.53 -40.63
C PRO A 231 5.89 -16.81 -41.07
N SER A 232 6.14 -16.72 -42.38
CA SER A 232 7.24 -15.93 -42.96
C SER A 232 7.04 -14.42 -42.79
N ASN A 233 5.79 -13.97 -42.84
CA ASN A 233 5.43 -12.55 -42.89
C ASN A 233 5.18 -11.98 -41.48
N PHE A 234 4.70 -12.81 -40.57
CA PHE A 234 4.38 -12.46 -39.19
C PHE A 234 5.01 -13.46 -38.19
N PRO A 235 6.35 -13.57 -38.10
CA PRO A 235 7.00 -14.52 -37.20
C PRO A 235 6.74 -14.18 -35.73
N LEU A 236 6.02 -15.08 -35.02
CA LEU A 236 5.59 -14.85 -33.64
C LEU A 236 6.75 -14.75 -32.64
N LEU A 237 7.88 -15.43 -32.89
CA LEU A 237 9.04 -15.40 -31.99
C LEU A 237 9.90 -14.14 -32.15
N SER A 238 9.74 -13.39 -33.25
CA SER A 238 10.48 -12.15 -33.55
C SER A 238 9.66 -10.88 -33.31
N THR A 239 8.51 -11.01 -32.62
CA THR A 239 7.55 -9.92 -32.38
C THR A 239 7.03 -9.90 -30.93
N ALA A 240 6.85 -8.71 -30.38
CA ALA A 240 6.24 -8.44 -29.08
C ALA A 240 5.00 -7.52 -29.21
N TYR A 241 4.03 -7.62 -28.30
CA TYR A 241 2.74 -6.92 -28.37
C TYR A 241 2.20 -6.53 -26.99
N ASP A 242 1.74 -5.29 -26.83
CA ASP A 242 1.09 -4.76 -25.61
C ASP A 242 -0.31 -5.34 -25.33
N GLY A 243 -0.83 -6.16 -26.24
CA GLY A 243 -2.18 -6.71 -26.20
C GLY A 243 -3.29 -5.70 -26.54
N GLU A 244 -2.93 -4.54 -27.10
CA GLU A 244 -3.85 -3.47 -27.49
C GLU A 244 -3.52 -2.91 -28.89
N LYS A 245 -2.40 -2.18 -29.05
CA LYS A 245 -2.10 -1.40 -30.26
C LYS A 245 -0.66 -1.49 -30.77
N ASN A 246 0.33 -1.76 -29.93
CA ASN A 246 1.73 -1.58 -30.30
C ASN A 246 2.42 -2.93 -30.50
N ILE A 247 2.80 -3.24 -31.75
CA ILE A 247 3.70 -4.35 -32.05
C ILE A 247 5.12 -3.82 -32.24
N PHE A 248 6.08 -4.51 -31.66
CA PHE A 248 7.51 -4.29 -31.85
C PHE A 248 8.11 -5.53 -32.50
N SER A 249 8.95 -5.36 -33.52
CA SER A 249 9.47 -6.46 -34.35
C SER A 249 10.96 -6.33 -34.61
N ALA A 250 11.71 -7.43 -34.55
CA ALA A 250 13.11 -7.46 -34.99
C ALA A 250 13.23 -7.44 -36.53
N VAL A 251 12.24 -7.98 -37.23
CA VAL A 251 12.20 -8.09 -38.70
C VAL A 251 11.17 -7.12 -39.31
N PRO A 252 11.29 -6.73 -40.59
CA PRO A 252 10.22 -6.02 -41.29
C PRO A 252 8.94 -6.87 -41.35
N LEU A 253 7.82 -6.31 -40.92
CA LEU A 253 6.48 -6.86 -41.11
C LEU A 253 5.78 -6.16 -42.28
N PRO A 254 5.01 -6.88 -43.13
CA PRO A 254 4.18 -6.25 -44.15
C PRO A 254 3.12 -5.32 -43.55
N THR A 255 2.98 -4.13 -44.12
CA THR A 255 1.97 -3.14 -43.75
C THR A 255 0.72 -3.25 -44.63
N GLY A 256 -0.46 -3.08 -44.06
CA GLY A 256 -1.73 -3.19 -44.78
C GLY A 256 -2.87 -3.70 -43.90
N SER A 257 -3.96 -4.14 -44.53
CA SER A 257 -5.10 -4.77 -43.88
C SER A 257 -5.19 -6.24 -44.29
N PHE A 258 -5.06 -7.14 -43.33
CA PHE A 258 -5.02 -8.59 -43.53
C PHE A 258 -6.31 -9.22 -43.02
N LYS A 259 -6.93 -10.10 -43.82
CA LYS A 259 -8.08 -10.89 -43.38
C LYS A 259 -7.59 -12.04 -42.49
N VAL A 260 -8.19 -12.18 -41.31
CA VAL A 260 -7.87 -13.23 -40.35
C VAL A 260 -9.15 -13.94 -39.95
N GLU A 261 -9.29 -15.19 -40.36
CA GLU A 261 -10.44 -16.04 -40.09
C GLU A 261 -10.14 -16.96 -38.91
N VAL A 262 -10.54 -16.54 -37.71
CA VAL A 262 -10.41 -17.36 -36.49
C VAL A 262 -11.60 -18.31 -36.44
N PRO A 263 -11.41 -19.65 -36.38
CA PRO A 263 -12.53 -20.57 -36.22
C PRO A 263 -13.25 -20.28 -34.89
N ALA A 264 -14.59 -20.28 -34.90
CA ALA A 264 -15.34 -20.25 -33.65
C ALA A 264 -15.09 -21.55 -32.85
N GLU A 265 -15.16 -21.46 -31.53
CA GLU A 265 -14.94 -22.61 -30.65
C GLU A 265 -16.14 -23.61 -30.65
N GLU A 266 -17.23 -23.27 -31.35
CA GLU A 266 -18.35 -24.14 -31.75
C GLU A 266 -18.79 -23.77 -33.20
N ASP A 267 -19.20 -24.78 -33.99
CA ASP A 267 -19.56 -24.76 -35.43
C ASP A 267 -18.42 -24.46 -36.44
N THR A 268 -18.67 -24.84 -37.71
CA THR A 268 -17.86 -24.54 -38.91
C THR A 268 -17.83 -23.05 -39.32
N ARG A 269 -18.18 -22.14 -38.40
CA ARG A 269 -18.31 -20.71 -38.67
C ARG A 269 -17.04 -19.97 -38.26
N PHE A 270 -16.37 -19.35 -39.23
CA PHE A 270 -15.22 -18.52 -38.97
C PHE A 270 -15.65 -17.11 -38.53
N SER A 271 -15.05 -16.62 -37.46
CA SER A 271 -15.11 -15.21 -37.09
C SER A 271 -14.03 -14.47 -37.87
N SER A 272 -14.47 -13.67 -38.84
CA SER A 272 -13.61 -12.93 -39.75
C SER A 272 -13.28 -11.53 -39.20
N TYR A 273 -11.98 -11.23 -39.17
CA TYR A 273 -11.44 -9.96 -38.69
C TYR A 273 -10.50 -9.34 -39.72
N ILE A 274 -10.53 -8.01 -39.80
CA ILE A 274 -9.57 -7.20 -40.54
C ILE A 274 -8.52 -6.72 -39.55
N PHE A 275 -7.32 -7.31 -39.64
CA PHE A 275 -6.15 -6.91 -38.87
C PHE A 275 -5.35 -5.89 -39.68
N THR A 276 -5.42 -4.61 -39.28
CA THR A 276 -4.68 -3.53 -39.94
C THR A 276 -3.40 -3.24 -39.17
N ILE A 277 -2.27 -3.25 -39.87
CA ILE A 277 -0.94 -2.97 -39.29
C ILE A 277 -0.22 -1.90 -40.11
N LYS A 278 0.31 -0.89 -39.42
CA LYS A 278 0.98 0.28 -39.99
C LYS A 278 2.35 0.45 -39.36
N PHE A 279 3.37 0.68 -40.17
CA PHE A 279 4.70 1.05 -39.67
C PHE A 279 4.67 2.44 -39.04
N VAL A 280 5.40 2.62 -37.93
CA VAL A 280 5.48 3.88 -37.18
C VAL A 280 6.91 4.40 -37.13
N ASN A 281 7.88 3.60 -36.67
CA ASN A 281 9.26 4.07 -36.47
C ASN A 281 10.31 2.94 -36.45
N GLU A 282 11.57 3.28 -36.77
CA GLU A 282 12.75 2.43 -36.57
C GLU A 282 13.53 2.87 -35.32
N LEU A 283 13.49 2.04 -34.28
CA LEU A 283 14.17 2.24 -33.00
C LEU A 283 15.57 1.60 -33.07
N LYS A 284 16.54 2.36 -33.58
CA LYS A 284 17.95 1.95 -33.71
C LYS A 284 18.63 1.93 -32.35
N LEU A 285 19.18 0.79 -31.93
CA LEU A 285 19.78 0.64 -30.60
C LEU A 285 21.09 1.43 -30.42
N CYS A 286 21.71 1.92 -31.50
CA CYS A 286 22.87 2.80 -31.46
C CYS A 286 22.63 4.06 -30.59
N LYS A 287 21.41 4.62 -30.62
CA LYS A 287 21.01 5.78 -29.79
C LYS A 287 21.09 5.51 -28.29
N LEU A 288 20.92 4.25 -27.86
CA LEU A 288 21.08 3.87 -26.46
C LEU A 288 22.57 3.83 -26.07
N LYS A 289 23.45 3.40 -26.99
CA LYS A 289 24.91 3.48 -26.82
C LYS A 289 25.41 4.94 -26.83
N GLU A 290 24.86 5.79 -27.70
CA GLU A 290 25.13 7.24 -27.74
C GLU A 290 24.74 7.93 -26.42
N TYR A 291 23.56 7.60 -25.88
CA TYR A 291 23.11 8.08 -24.57
C TYR A 291 23.99 7.58 -23.41
N LEU A 292 24.26 6.27 -23.33
CA LEU A 292 25.08 5.66 -22.29
C LEU A 292 26.55 6.14 -22.30
N SER A 293 27.04 6.64 -23.44
CA SER A 293 28.36 7.26 -23.58
C SER A 293 28.34 8.79 -23.46
N GLY A 294 27.19 9.39 -23.11
CA GLY A 294 27.05 10.83 -22.85
C GLY A 294 27.04 11.73 -24.09
N HIS A 295 27.02 11.17 -25.31
CA HIS A 295 26.92 11.94 -26.56
C HIS A 295 25.51 12.53 -26.77
N VAL A 296 24.49 11.91 -26.20
CA VAL A 296 23.09 12.35 -26.24
C VAL A 296 22.57 12.52 -24.81
N LEU A 297 21.99 13.68 -24.51
CA LEU A 297 21.49 14.01 -23.17
C LEU A 297 20.02 13.56 -22.93
N SER A 298 19.26 13.29 -23.99
CA SER A 298 17.86 12.87 -23.90
C SER A 298 17.73 11.35 -23.79
N ILE A 299 17.02 10.88 -22.77
CA ILE A 299 16.78 9.44 -22.55
C ILE A 299 15.97 8.87 -23.72
N PRO A 300 16.41 7.80 -24.40
CA PRO A 300 15.69 7.22 -25.54
C PRO A 300 14.51 6.35 -25.07
N ARG A 301 13.49 6.97 -24.45
CA ARG A 301 12.38 6.31 -23.75
C ARG A 301 11.65 5.28 -24.62
N ASP A 302 11.42 5.57 -25.90
CA ASP A 302 10.77 4.66 -26.85
C ASP A 302 11.53 3.33 -27.03
N ILE A 303 12.87 3.39 -27.01
CA ILE A 303 13.74 2.21 -27.11
C ILE A 303 13.59 1.37 -25.83
N LEU A 304 13.62 2.01 -24.67
CA LEU A 304 13.45 1.34 -23.37
C LEU A 304 12.08 0.67 -23.26
N GLN A 305 11.02 1.35 -23.71
CA GLN A 305 9.66 0.80 -23.76
C GLN A 305 9.56 -0.40 -24.71
N GLY A 306 10.19 -0.33 -25.88
CA GLY A 306 10.25 -1.45 -26.83
C GLY A 306 10.99 -2.66 -26.26
N MET A 307 12.15 -2.44 -25.64
CA MET A 307 12.93 -3.50 -24.98
C MET A 307 12.19 -4.11 -23.77
N ASP A 308 11.61 -3.29 -22.89
CA ASP A 308 10.83 -3.73 -21.72
C ASP A 308 9.62 -4.59 -22.13
N LEU A 309 8.92 -4.22 -23.21
CA LEU A 309 7.83 -5.03 -23.76
C LEU A 309 8.33 -6.35 -24.38
N VAL A 310 9.47 -6.34 -25.08
CA VAL A 310 10.09 -7.56 -25.63
C VAL A 310 10.42 -8.56 -24.52
N MET A 311 10.91 -8.10 -23.36
CA MET A 311 11.15 -8.96 -22.19
C MET A 311 9.85 -9.45 -21.52
N LYS A 312 8.74 -8.72 -21.67
CA LYS A 312 7.41 -9.08 -21.11
C LYS A 312 6.62 -10.03 -22.00
N GLU A 313 7.00 -10.19 -23.26
CA GLU A 313 6.27 -11.03 -24.23
C GLU A 313 6.23 -12.52 -23.82
N ASN A 314 7.32 -13.10 -23.29
CA ASN A 314 7.32 -14.51 -22.85
C ASN A 314 6.48 -14.73 -21.58
N PRO A 315 6.65 -13.97 -20.48
CA PRO A 315 5.75 -14.02 -19.34
C PRO A 315 4.27 -13.79 -19.72
N THR A 316 3.97 -12.88 -20.65
CA THR A 316 2.59 -12.61 -21.11
C THR A 316 1.98 -13.78 -21.92
N ARG A 317 2.79 -14.70 -22.43
CA ARG A 317 2.32 -15.91 -23.14
C ARG A 317 2.10 -17.10 -22.22
N CYS A 318 2.93 -17.26 -21.20
CA CYS A 318 2.98 -18.45 -20.35
C CYS A 318 2.31 -18.25 -18.97
N LEU A 319 2.31 -17.03 -18.44
CA LEU A 319 1.87 -16.70 -17.09
C LEU A 319 0.62 -15.82 -17.07
N VAL A 320 -0.06 -15.81 -15.92
CA VAL A 320 -1.24 -14.98 -15.69
C VAL A 320 -0.80 -13.59 -15.26
N SER A 321 -0.92 -12.63 -16.19
CA SER A 321 -0.59 -11.23 -15.93
C SER A 321 -1.65 -10.54 -15.07
N VAL A 322 -1.22 -9.92 -13.98
CA VAL A 322 -2.06 -9.20 -13.00
C VAL A 322 -1.42 -7.84 -12.70
N GLY A 323 -1.89 -6.81 -13.40
CA GLY A 323 -1.30 -5.47 -13.37
C GLY A 323 0.08 -5.47 -14.06
N ARG A 324 1.15 -5.30 -13.27
CA ARG A 324 2.55 -5.39 -13.72
C ARG A 324 3.26 -6.69 -13.28
N ASN A 325 2.55 -7.58 -12.59
CA ASN A 325 3.07 -8.84 -12.05
C ASN A 325 2.66 -10.02 -12.95
N PHE A 326 3.41 -11.11 -12.88
CA PHE A 326 3.13 -12.38 -13.55
C PHE A 326 3.12 -13.52 -12.52
N TYR A 327 2.10 -14.39 -12.60
CA TYR A 327 1.89 -15.52 -11.68
C TYR A 327 1.63 -16.82 -12.45
N PRO A 328 1.98 -18.01 -11.91
CA PRO A 328 1.61 -19.28 -12.51
C PRO A 328 0.08 -19.44 -12.57
N ALA A 329 -0.40 -20.26 -13.50
CA ALA A 329 -1.83 -20.53 -13.66
C ALA A 329 -2.41 -21.47 -12.58
N GLU A 330 -1.55 -22.25 -11.92
CA GLU A 330 -1.92 -23.26 -10.92
C GLU A 330 -1.08 -23.06 -9.64
N SER A 331 -1.66 -23.41 -8.49
CA SER A 331 -1.08 -23.19 -7.16
C SER A 331 -0.23 -24.37 -6.70
N ASN A 332 0.88 -24.10 -6.02
CA ASN A 332 1.61 -25.13 -5.27
C ASN A 332 0.76 -25.62 -4.08
N GLU A 333 0.69 -26.93 -3.86
CA GLU A 333 -0.05 -27.53 -2.73
C GLU A 333 0.42 -27.01 -1.36
N ASN A 334 1.72 -26.72 -1.24
CA ASN A 334 2.30 -26.16 -0.02
C ASN A 334 1.84 -24.72 0.26
N ASP A 335 1.41 -23.98 -0.78
CA ASP A 335 0.99 -22.58 -0.70
C ASP A 335 -0.54 -22.42 -0.52
N ASP A 336 -1.25 -23.53 -0.22
CA ASP A 336 -2.68 -23.54 0.07
C ASP A 336 -3.03 -22.62 1.26
N LEU A 337 -4.08 -21.80 1.10
CA LEU A 337 -4.63 -20.93 2.14
C LEU A 337 -5.97 -21.45 2.68
N GLY A 338 -6.43 -22.62 2.23
CA GLY A 338 -7.72 -23.20 2.57
C GLY A 338 -8.88 -22.62 1.76
N HIS A 339 -10.08 -23.17 1.95
CA HIS A 339 -11.33 -22.64 1.39
C HIS A 339 -11.32 -22.39 -0.14
N GLY A 340 -10.55 -23.14 -0.93
CA GLY A 340 -10.42 -22.92 -2.37
C GLY A 340 -9.60 -21.67 -2.76
N ILE A 341 -8.78 -21.15 -1.85
CA ILE A 341 -7.86 -20.03 -2.03
C ILE A 341 -6.42 -20.56 -1.88
N ALA A 342 -5.47 -20.01 -2.62
CA ALA A 342 -4.04 -20.26 -2.41
C ALA A 342 -3.23 -18.99 -2.60
N ALA A 343 -2.03 -18.97 -2.05
CA ALA A 343 -1.02 -17.98 -2.42
C ALA A 343 -0.33 -18.43 -3.71
N PHE A 344 -0.01 -17.47 -4.58
CA PHE A 344 0.74 -17.71 -5.79
C PHE A 344 2.00 -16.84 -5.74
N ARG A 345 3.16 -17.50 -5.80
CA ARG A 345 4.47 -16.85 -5.94
C ARG A 345 4.66 -16.48 -7.41
N GLY A 346 5.09 -15.26 -7.66
CA GLY A 346 5.29 -14.70 -8.99
C GLY A 346 6.33 -13.59 -8.94
N PHE A 347 6.41 -12.80 -10.00
CA PHE A 347 7.39 -11.71 -10.11
C PHE A 347 6.83 -10.47 -10.80
N GLN A 348 7.48 -9.34 -10.53
CA GLN A 348 7.39 -8.13 -11.33
C GLN A 348 8.79 -7.76 -11.84
N HIS A 349 8.87 -7.26 -13.06
CA HIS A 349 10.15 -6.84 -13.64
C HIS A 349 10.03 -5.57 -14.49
N SER A 350 11.15 -4.85 -14.58
CA SER A 350 11.31 -3.61 -15.35
C SER A 350 12.73 -3.51 -15.88
N LEU A 351 12.89 -3.05 -17.12
CA LEU A 351 14.18 -2.55 -17.59
C LEU A 351 14.55 -1.25 -16.86
N ARG A 352 15.80 -1.14 -16.40
CA ARG A 352 16.42 0.09 -15.84
C ARG A 352 17.66 0.44 -16.64
N LEU A 353 18.02 1.73 -16.68
CA LEU A 353 19.34 2.16 -17.15
C LEU A 353 20.26 2.38 -15.96
N THR A 354 21.43 1.77 -16.03
CA THR A 354 22.42 1.77 -14.96
C THR A 354 23.82 2.04 -15.52
N SER A 355 24.78 2.44 -14.70
CA SER A 355 26.15 2.75 -15.15
C SER A 355 26.90 1.57 -15.79
N GLN A 356 26.49 0.32 -15.54
CA GLN A 356 26.99 -0.86 -16.27
C GLN A 356 26.29 -1.13 -17.63
N GLY A 357 25.28 -0.32 -18.00
CA GLY A 357 24.39 -0.54 -19.13
C GLY A 357 22.93 -0.78 -18.72
N PRO A 358 22.07 -1.25 -19.65
CA PRO A 358 20.69 -1.59 -19.33
C PRO A 358 20.65 -2.86 -18.48
N ALA A 359 19.80 -2.88 -17.45
CA ALA A 359 19.66 -4.01 -16.54
C ALA A 359 18.18 -4.38 -16.33
N LEU A 360 17.87 -5.68 -16.38
CA LEU A 360 16.59 -6.23 -15.95
C LEU A 360 16.58 -6.23 -14.42
N CYS A 361 15.74 -5.40 -13.80
CA CYS A 361 15.44 -5.51 -12.38
C CYS A 361 14.19 -6.40 -12.22
N LEU A 362 14.32 -7.52 -11.50
CA LEU A 362 13.23 -8.48 -11.23
C LEU A 362 13.11 -8.72 -9.72
N ASP A 363 11.90 -8.58 -9.17
CA ASP A 363 11.61 -8.81 -7.76
C ASP A 363 10.47 -9.83 -7.57
N TYR A 364 10.57 -10.55 -6.45
CA TYR A 364 9.61 -11.54 -5.99
C TYR A 364 8.29 -10.88 -5.57
N SER A 365 7.18 -11.57 -5.78
CA SER A 365 5.84 -11.07 -5.46
C SER A 365 4.90 -12.22 -5.11
N VAL A 366 3.97 -11.99 -4.18
CA VAL A 366 3.00 -12.99 -3.71
C VAL A 366 1.61 -12.36 -3.64
N LEU A 367 0.59 -13.07 -4.11
CA LEU A 367 -0.81 -12.68 -3.95
C LEU A 367 -1.69 -13.91 -3.67
N ALA A 368 -2.76 -13.70 -2.92
CA ALA A 368 -3.84 -14.67 -2.79
C ALA A 368 -4.75 -14.66 -4.02
N PHE A 369 -5.05 -15.83 -4.56
CA PHE A 369 -6.01 -16.02 -5.66
C PHE A 369 -6.95 -17.19 -5.35
N HIS A 370 -8.15 -17.15 -5.93
CA HIS A 370 -9.01 -18.33 -6.02
C HIS A 370 -8.29 -19.43 -6.84
N LYS A 371 -8.35 -20.67 -6.37
CA LYS A 371 -7.86 -21.83 -7.12
C LYS A 371 -8.71 -22.06 -8.36
N ARG A 372 -8.09 -22.59 -9.42
CA ARG A 372 -8.78 -23.11 -10.61
C ARG A 372 -9.42 -24.46 -10.25
N MET A 373 -10.72 -24.47 -9.95
CA MET A 373 -11.44 -25.66 -9.47
C MET A 373 -12.94 -25.65 -9.86
N PRO A 374 -13.65 -26.78 -9.84
CA PRO A 374 -15.09 -26.83 -10.09
C PRO A 374 -15.89 -25.97 -9.12
N VAL A 375 -16.97 -25.33 -9.60
CA VAL A 375 -17.79 -24.42 -8.78
C VAL A 375 -18.43 -25.14 -7.58
N ILE A 376 -18.86 -26.39 -7.76
CA ILE A 376 -19.47 -27.18 -6.69
C ILE A 376 -18.48 -27.45 -5.55
N ASP A 377 -17.26 -27.86 -5.89
CA ASP A 377 -16.19 -28.14 -4.93
C ASP A 377 -15.75 -26.87 -4.20
N PHE A 378 -15.70 -25.74 -4.91
CA PHE A 378 -15.42 -24.42 -4.33
C PHE A 378 -16.46 -24.02 -3.28
N LEU A 379 -17.76 -24.23 -3.56
CA LEU A 379 -18.82 -23.96 -2.58
C LEU A 379 -18.73 -24.86 -1.34
N GLN A 380 -18.38 -26.13 -1.51
CA GLN A 380 -18.16 -27.05 -0.38
C GLN A 380 -16.96 -26.66 0.48
N GLN A 381 -15.91 -26.06 -0.11
CA GLN A 381 -14.75 -25.56 0.63
C GLN A 381 -15.00 -24.19 1.28
N GLN A 382 -15.71 -23.26 0.62
CA GLN A 382 -16.00 -21.92 1.16
C GLN A 382 -17.08 -21.94 2.26
N ILE A 383 -18.21 -22.62 2.02
CA ILE A 383 -19.40 -22.51 2.86
C ILE A 383 -19.41 -23.66 3.88
N ARG A 384 -19.02 -23.36 5.12
CA ARG A 384 -18.88 -24.36 6.20
C ARG A 384 -20.17 -25.15 6.43
N GLY A 385 -20.13 -26.45 6.10
CA GLY A 385 -21.26 -27.37 6.27
C GLY A 385 -22.27 -27.34 5.12
N PHE A 386 -21.94 -26.72 3.98
CA PHE A 386 -22.75 -26.77 2.77
C PHE A 386 -22.77 -28.18 2.17
N THR A 387 -23.98 -28.65 1.84
CA THR A 387 -24.17 -29.79 0.94
C THR A 387 -25.16 -29.39 -0.16
N LEU A 388 -25.09 -30.08 -1.31
CA LEU A 388 -26.06 -29.85 -2.41
C LEU A 388 -27.52 -30.17 -2.03
N LYS A 389 -27.75 -30.93 -0.94
CA LYS A 389 -29.10 -31.18 -0.41
C LYS A 389 -29.65 -29.97 0.36
N ASP A 390 -28.77 -29.20 0.99
CA ASP A 390 -29.10 -28.02 1.79
C ASP A 390 -29.11 -26.72 0.96
N PHE A 391 -29.02 -26.80 -0.37
CA PHE A 391 -28.80 -25.64 -1.24
C PHE A 391 -29.78 -24.49 -0.96
N THR A 392 -31.07 -24.79 -0.79
CA THR A 392 -32.11 -23.78 -0.51
C THR A 392 -31.83 -22.96 0.76
N ARG A 393 -31.22 -23.59 1.79
CA ARG A 393 -30.84 -22.92 3.05
C ARG A 393 -29.66 -21.95 2.84
N PHE A 394 -28.68 -22.36 2.04
CA PHE A 394 -27.45 -21.61 1.80
C PHE A 394 -27.48 -20.74 0.53
N ARG A 395 -28.63 -20.61 -0.15
CA ARG A 395 -28.76 -19.94 -1.45
C ARG A 395 -28.21 -18.51 -1.44
N ARG A 396 -28.34 -17.79 -0.31
CA ARG A 396 -27.77 -16.44 -0.16
C ARG A 396 -26.24 -16.49 -0.10
N GLU A 397 -25.66 -17.30 0.78
CA GLU A 397 -24.21 -17.42 0.91
C GLU A 397 -23.56 -17.89 -0.41
N VAL A 398 -24.22 -18.79 -1.16
CA VAL A 398 -23.79 -19.20 -2.51
C VAL A 398 -23.81 -18.02 -3.51
N VAL A 399 -24.84 -17.17 -3.48
CA VAL A 399 -24.91 -15.96 -4.32
C VAL A 399 -23.78 -14.99 -3.96
N ASP A 400 -23.55 -14.76 -2.67
CA ASP A 400 -22.58 -13.77 -2.19
C ASP A 400 -21.13 -14.20 -2.44
N VAL A 401 -20.85 -15.52 -2.34
CA VAL A 401 -19.54 -16.11 -2.65
C VAL A 401 -19.23 -16.17 -4.15
N LEU A 402 -20.23 -16.37 -5.02
CA LEU A 402 -20.00 -16.52 -6.47
C LEU A 402 -20.14 -15.23 -7.30
N ARG A 403 -20.89 -14.23 -6.83
CA ARG A 403 -21.23 -13.04 -7.63
C ARG A 403 -19.97 -12.26 -8.03
N GLY A 404 -19.79 -12.06 -9.33
CA GLY A 404 -18.65 -11.34 -9.91
C GLY A 404 -17.42 -12.22 -10.18
N LEU A 405 -17.38 -13.47 -9.70
CA LEU A 405 -16.36 -14.43 -10.10
C LEU A 405 -16.53 -14.84 -11.57
N LYS A 406 -15.44 -15.33 -12.15
CA LYS A 406 -15.34 -15.78 -13.53
C LYS A 406 -15.23 -17.29 -13.62
N VAL A 407 -15.92 -17.86 -14.60
CA VAL A 407 -15.91 -19.29 -14.92
C VAL A 407 -15.66 -19.54 -16.40
N THR A 408 -15.00 -20.65 -16.70
CA THR A 408 -15.08 -21.33 -18.00
C THR A 408 -16.07 -22.49 -17.90
N VAL A 409 -16.61 -22.94 -19.02
CA VAL A 409 -17.56 -24.06 -19.07
C VAL A 409 -16.89 -25.32 -19.62
N THR A 410 -17.23 -26.48 -19.07
CA THR A 410 -16.61 -27.78 -19.41
C THR A 410 -17.47 -28.63 -20.36
N HIS A 411 -18.73 -28.26 -20.59
CA HIS A 411 -19.62 -28.93 -21.55
C HIS A 411 -19.33 -28.55 -23.02
N ARG A 412 -18.45 -27.56 -23.27
CA ARG A 412 -18.06 -27.07 -24.60
C ARG A 412 -16.54 -27.00 -24.70
N LYS A 413 -15.99 -27.05 -25.92
CA LYS A 413 -14.53 -26.88 -26.16
C LYS A 413 -14.10 -25.41 -26.21
N THR A 414 -14.60 -24.59 -25.28
CA THR A 414 -14.38 -23.14 -25.27
C THR A 414 -13.39 -22.69 -24.19
N LYS A 415 -12.63 -21.63 -24.49
CA LYS A 415 -11.84 -20.87 -23.50
C LYS A 415 -12.52 -19.55 -23.09
N GLN A 416 -13.77 -19.33 -23.50
CA GLN A 416 -14.54 -18.15 -23.14
C GLN A 416 -14.74 -18.05 -21.62
N LYS A 417 -14.41 -16.88 -21.07
CA LYS A 417 -14.53 -16.56 -19.65
C LYS A 417 -15.80 -15.76 -19.41
N TYR A 418 -16.76 -16.35 -18.71
CA TYR A 418 -18.02 -15.72 -18.31
C TYR A 418 -17.88 -15.11 -16.91
N ILE A 419 -18.73 -14.13 -16.56
CA ILE A 419 -18.84 -13.58 -15.20
C ILE A 419 -20.17 -14.06 -14.62
N ILE A 420 -20.15 -14.63 -13.41
CA ILE A 420 -21.35 -15.03 -12.68
C ILE A 420 -22.06 -13.78 -12.18
N LYS A 421 -23.30 -13.56 -12.62
CA LYS A 421 -24.16 -12.50 -12.07
C LYS A 421 -24.90 -12.91 -10.81
N GLY A 422 -25.24 -14.19 -10.72
CA GLY A 422 -26.07 -14.77 -9.66
C GLY A 422 -26.56 -16.16 -10.07
N LEU A 423 -27.70 -16.55 -9.51
CA LEU A 423 -28.32 -17.86 -9.71
C LEU A 423 -29.68 -17.71 -10.38
N THR A 424 -30.10 -18.71 -11.15
CA THR A 424 -31.47 -18.80 -11.68
C THR A 424 -32.49 -18.93 -10.54
N ASP A 425 -33.70 -18.39 -10.75
CA ASP A 425 -34.81 -18.49 -9.77
C ASP A 425 -35.35 -19.92 -9.65
N LYS A 426 -35.23 -20.70 -10.73
CA LYS A 426 -35.63 -22.10 -10.82
C LYS A 426 -34.44 -23.05 -10.73
N ASN A 427 -34.70 -24.30 -10.33
CA ASN A 427 -33.74 -25.40 -10.41
C ASN A 427 -33.57 -25.90 -11.84
N ALA A 428 -32.45 -26.58 -12.13
CA ALA A 428 -32.09 -27.08 -13.46
C ALA A 428 -33.18 -27.96 -14.10
N GLY A 429 -33.91 -28.77 -13.32
CA GLY A 429 -35.02 -29.59 -13.80
C GLY A 429 -36.27 -28.84 -14.28
N ASP A 430 -36.45 -27.59 -13.82
CA ASP A 430 -37.65 -26.75 -14.03
C ASP A 430 -37.40 -25.59 -15.02
N ILE A 431 -36.16 -25.40 -15.46
CA ILE A 431 -35.80 -24.38 -16.45
C ILE A 431 -36.30 -24.82 -17.83
N THR A 432 -37.03 -23.91 -18.46
CA THR A 432 -37.42 -23.96 -19.87
C THR A 432 -37.02 -22.66 -20.53
N PHE A 433 -36.57 -22.75 -21.78
CA PHE A 433 -36.21 -21.61 -22.61
C PHE A 433 -36.72 -21.84 -24.03
N ASP A 434 -36.87 -20.75 -24.78
CA ASP A 434 -37.37 -20.81 -26.15
C ASP A 434 -36.17 -20.98 -27.09
N ALA A 435 -36.01 -22.20 -27.60
CA ALA A 435 -34.99 -22.55 -28.57
C ALA A 435 -35.41 -22.02 -29.94
N VAL A 436 -34.61 -21.09 -30.48
CA VAL A 436 -34.73 -20.58 -31.85
C VAL A 436 -33.71 -21.30 -32.71
N ASP A 437 -34.14 -21.81 -33.85
CA ASP A 437 -33.26 -22.52 -34.77
C ASP A 437 -32.24 -21.57 -35.42
N ILE A 438 -31.08 -22.09 -35.80
CA ILE A 438 -29.92 -21.31 -36.28
C ILE A 438 -30.27 -20.52 -37.55
N ASP A 439 -31.07 -21.11 -38.43
CA ASP A 439 -31.50 -20.51 -39.70
C ASP A 439 -32.85 -19.76 -39.61
N GLY A 440 -33.47 -19.72 -38.42
CA GLY A 440 -34.68 -18.94 -38.13
C GLY A 440 -35.96 -19.39 -38.83
N GLN A 441 -35.96 -20.52 -39.54
CA GLN A 441 -37.10 -21.00 -40.32
C GLN A 441 -38.21 -21.67 -39.49
N CYS A 442 -37.88 -22.15 -38.28
CA CYS A 442 -38.86 -22.75 -37.37
C CYS A 442 -39.25 -21.77 -36.23
N PRO A 443 -40.53 -21.76 -35.80
CA PRO A 443 -40.97 -20.93 -34.67
C PRO A 443 -40.30 -21.39 -33.36
N PRO A 444 -40.13 -20.49 -32.36
CA PRO A 444 -39.40 -20.82 -31.14
C PRO A 444 -40.03 -22.00 -30.39
N ARG A 445 -39.30 -23.11 -30.28
CA ARG A 445 -39.74 -24.30 -29.53
C ARG A 445 -39.36 -24.12 -28.07
N LYS A 446 -40.32 -24.24 -27.16
CA LYS A 446 -40.04 -24.25 -25.72
C LYS A 446 -39.39 -25.59 -25.32
N VAL A 447 -38.11 -25.56 -24.97
CA VAL A 447 -37.30 -26.75 -24.62
C VAL A 447 -36.93 -26.71 -23.14
N ARG A 448 -36.83 -27.87 -22.48
CA ARG A 448 -36.35 -27.98 -21.09
C ARG A 448 -34.83 -28.04 -21.08
N LEU A 449 -34.21 -27.49 -20.03
CA LEU A 449 -32.75 -27.46 -19.91
C LEU A 449 -32.14 -28.87 -19.85
N LEU A 450 -32.80 -29.81 -19.17
CA LEU A 450 -32.37 -31.21 -19.10
C LEU A 450 -32.30 -31.86 -20.49
N ASP A 451 -33.40 -31.75 -21.24
CA ASP A 451 -33.57 -32.36 -22.55
C ASP A 451 -32.49 -31.83 -23.51
N TYR A 452 -32.33 -30.51 -23.61
CA TYR A 452 -31.30 -29.86 -24.44
C TYR A 452 -29.86 -30.27 -24.06
N PHE A 453 -29.54 -30.35 -22.77
CA PHE A 453 -28.22 -30.79 -22.34
C PHE A 453 -27.97 -32.27 -22.61
N SER A 454 -28.99 -33.12 -22.51
CA SER A 454 -28.89 -34.55 -22.81
C SER A 454 -28.83 -34.84 -24.31
N GLU A 455 -29.50 -34.04 -25.14
CA GLU A 455 -29.48 -34.13 -26.61
C GLU A 455 -28.15 -33.62 -27.20
N LYS A 456 -27.61 -32.52 -26.68
CA LYS A 456 -26.47 -31.81 -27.29
C LYS A 456 -25.11 -31.99 -26.58
N TYR A 457 -25.09 -32.34 -25.30
CA TYR A 457 -23.86 -32.31 -24.49
C TYR A 457 -23.70 -33.54 -23.57
N LYS A 458 -24.19 -33.46 -22.33
CA LYS A 458 -24.15 -34.49 -21.28
C LYS A 458 -25.35 -34.31 -20.36
N GLU A 459 -25.91 -35.40 -19.85
CA GLU A 459 -27.04 -35.34 -18.91
C GLU A 459 -26.65 -34.62 -17.61
N ILE A 460 -27.46 -33.63 -17.22
CA ILE A 460 -27.31 -32.88 -15.96
C ILE A 460 -27.61 -33.81 -14.77
N GLN A 461 -26.67 -33.91 -13.84
CA GLN A 461 -26.78 -34.77 -12.65
C GLN A 461 -27.52 -34.06 -11.51
N TYR A 462 -27.16 -32.82 -11.19
CA TYR A 462 -27.75 -32.07 -10.07
C TYR A 462 -29.00 -31.30 -10.49
N LYS A 463 -30.05 -32.05 -10.82
CA LYS A 463 -31.33 -31.53 -11.33
C LYS A 463 -32.08 -30.60 -10.36
N ASN A 464 -31.81 -30.73 -9.05
CA ASN A 464 -32.54 -30.08 -7.95
C ASN A 464 -31.85 -28.81 -7.38
N ILE A 465 -30.85 -28.25 -8.08
CA ILE A 465 -30.20 -26.98 -7.72
C ILE A 465 -30.33 -25.96 -8.86
N PRO A 466 -30.22 -24.65 -8.61
CA PRO A 466 -30.23 -23.64 -9.68
C PRO A 466 -28.95 -23.66 -10.53
N CYS A 467 -29.06 -23.05 -11.70
CA CYS A 467 -27.95 -22.79 -12.61
C CYS A 467 -27.30 -21.42 -12.30
N LEU A 468 -26.11 -21.18 -12.85
CA LEU A 468 -25.47 -19.86 -12.85
C LEU A 468 -26.04 -19.00 -13.97
N ASP A 469 -26.36 -17.73 -13.68
CA ASP A 469 -26.59 -16.72 -14.73
C ASP A 469 -25.23 -16.23 -15.25
N LEU A 470 -24.87 -16.69 -16.44
CA LEU A 470 -23.69 -16.29 -17.22
C LEU A 470 -24.05 -15.34 -18.38
N GLY A 471 -25.24 -14.71 -18.32
CA GLY A 471 -25.86 -13.95 -19.39
C GLY A 471 -25.26 -12.56 -19.59
N LYS A 472 -25.28 -12.04 -20.83
CA LYS A 472 -24.71 -10.73 -21.19
C LYS A 472 -25.73 -9.87 -21.94
N ASN A 473 -25.78 -8.57 -21.61
CA ASN A 473 -26.65 -7.57 -22.25
C ASN A 473 -28.13 -8.01 -22.36
N GLY A 474 -28.72 -8.46 -21.26
CA GLY A 474 -30.13 -8.92 -21.20
C GLY A 474 -30.40 -10.32 -21.77
N ARG A 475 -29.45 -10.94 -22.50
CA ARG A 475 -29.57 -12.35 -22.93
C ARG A 475 -29.35 -13.28 -21.74
N LYS A 476 -30.25 -14.24 -21.54
CA LYS A 476 -30.08 -15.37 -20.60
C LYS A 476 -28.97 -16.31 -21.07
N ASN A 477 -28.30 -16.96 -20.12
CA ASN A 477 -27.31 -18.00 -20.38
C ASN A 477 -27.19 -18.88 -19.12
N ASP A 478 -28.21 -19.71 -18.93
CA ASP A 478 -28.44 -20.44 -17.68
C ASP A 478 -27.63 -21.74 -17.71
N THR A 479 -26.50 -21.79 -16.99
CA THR A 479 -25.54 -22.92 -17.07
C THR A 479 -25.48 -23.74 -15.77
N PRO A 480 -25.62 -25.08 -15.82
CA PRO A 480 -25.48 -25.95 -14.65
C PRO A 480 -24.11 -25.84 -13.97
N MET A 481 -24.08 -25.82 -12.63
CA MET A 481 -22.86 -25.61 -11.85
C MET A 481 -21.79 -26.69 -12.05
N GLU A 482 -22.23 -27.94 -12.27
CA GLU A 482 -21.36 -29.09 -12.59
C GLU A 482 -20.54 -28.91 -13.86
N PHE A 483 -20.99 -28.06 -14.78
CA PHE A 483 -20.28 -27.75 -16.02
C PHE A 483 -19.49 -26.43 -15.96
N CYS A 484 -19.21 -25.91 -14.76
CA CYS A 484 -18.52 -24.63 -14.53
C CYS A 484 -17.27 -24.80 -13.65
N VAL A 485 -16.15 -24.21 -14.08
CA VAL A 485 -14.86 -24.21 -13.37
C VAL A 485 -14.37 -22.78 -13.19
N LEU A 486 -13.90 -22.44 -11.99
CA LEU A 486 -13.33 -21.12 -11.71
C LEU A 486 -12.07 -20.86 -12.54
N VAL A 487 -11.97 -19.64 -13.04
CA VAL A 487 -10.83 -19.16 -13.84
C VAL A 487 -9.64 -18.80 -12.95
N GLU A 488 -8.44 -19.04 -13.45
CA GLU A 488 -7.15 -18.65 -12.86
C GLU A 488 -6.93 -17.12 -12.76
N GLY A 489 -6.03 -16.69 -11.86
CA GLY A 489 -5.67 -15.27 -11.69
C GLY A 489 -6.76 -14.37 -11.08
N GLN A 490 -7.77 -14.96 -10.45
CA GLN A 490 -8.81 -14.20 -9.75
C GLN A 490 -8.38 -13.86 -8.34
N ARG A 491 -7.88 -12.63 -8.16
CA ARG A 491 -7.31 -12.18 -6.88
C ARG A 491 -8.35 -12.20 -5.77
N TYR A 492 -7.99 -12.80 -4.63
CA TYR A 492 -8.75 -12.72 -3.40
C TYR A 492 -8.35 -11.45 -2.60
N PRO A 493 -9.28 -10.73 -1.96
CA PRO A 493 -8.93 -9.64 -1.04
C PRO A 493 -8.21 -10.19 0.20
N LYS A 494 -7.06 -9.62 0.57
CA LYS A 494 -6.32 -10.04 1.79
C LYS A 494 -7.14 -9.78 3.06
N GLU A 495 -7.99 -8.76 2.98
CA GLU A 495 -8.88 -8.24 4.02
C GLU A 495 -10.02 -9.22 4.35
N ASN A 496 -10.27 -10.21 3.48
CA ASN A 496 -11.29 -11.24 3.64
C ASN A 496 -10.72 -12.59 4.09
N LEU A 497 -9.39 -12.74 4.19
CA LEU A 497 -8.76 -13.98 4.64
C LEU A 497 -9.05 -14.23 6.12
N ASP A 498 -9.12 -15.50 6.52
CA ASP A 498 -9.10 -15.84 7.95
C ASP A 498 -7.71 -15.54 8.54
N ARG A 499 -7.63 -15.48 9.88
CA ARG A 499 -6.40 -15.12 10.59
C ARG A 499 -5.20 -16.00 10.24
N ASN A 500 -5.38 -17.30 10.01
CA ASN A 500 -4.27 -18.22 9.74
C ASN A 500 -3.81 -18.09 8.28
N ALA A 501 -4.76 -17.96 7.34
CA ALA A 501 -4.44 -17.67 5.94
C ALA A 501 -3.75 -16.31 5.75
N ALA A 502 -4.19 -15.29 6.50
CA ALA A 502 -3.58 -13.96 6.49
C ALA A 502 -2.14 -13.97 7.03
N ILE A 503 -1.90 -14.66 8.16
CA ILE A 503 -0.55 -14.86 8.72
C ILE A 503 0.34 -15.60 7.71
N LYS A 504 -0.11 -16.75 7.18
CA LYS A 504 0.67 -17.53 6.21
C LYS A 504 1.03 -16.71 4.96
N LEU A 505 0.10 -15.89 4.44
CA LEU A 505 0.37 -14.98 3.32
C LEU A 505 1.37 -13.86 3.69
N LYS A 506 1.27 -13.29 4.89
CA LYS A 506 2.23 -12.30 5.42
C LYS A 506 3.63 -12.92 5.50
N ASP A 507 3.77 -14.10 6.12
CA ASP A 507 5.05 -14.82 6.24
C ASP A 507 5.69 -15.14 4.88
N MET A 508 4.89 -15.54 3.88
CA MET A 508 5.39 -15.80 2.51
C MET A 508 5.77 -14.53 1.74
N SER A 509 5.21 -13.36 2.12
CA SER A 509 5.59 -12.06 1.55
C SER A 509 6.87 -11.53 2.20
N LEU A 510 7.01 -11.73 3.52
CA LEU A 510 8.19 -11.42 4.34
C LEU A 510 9.31 -12.45 4.16
N ALA A 511 9.57 -12.87 2.93
CA ALA A 511 10.67 -13.77 2.61
C ALA A 511 12.00 -13.18 3.10
N SER A 512 12.77 -13.98 3.84
CA SER A 512 14.12 -13.63 4.25
C SER A 512 15.03 -13.43 3.03
N PRO A 513 16.18 -12.74 3.17
CA PRO A 513 17.03 -12.39 2.04
C PRO A 513 17.47 -13.61 1.22
N GLU A 514 17.85 -14.70 1.89
CA GLU A 514 18.20 -15.97 1.25
C GLU A 514 17.02 -16.58 0.46
N ILE A 515 15.82 -16.64 1.06
CA ILE A 515 14.64 -17.19 0.39
C ILE A 515 14.27 -16.33 -0.82
N ARG A 516 14.27 -15.01 -0.67
CA ARG A 516 13.92 -14.07 -1.74
C ARG A 516 14.93 -14.11 -2.89
N GLU A 517 16.23 -14.13 -2.56
CA GLU A 517 17.30 -14.23 -3.57
C GLU A 517 17.16 -15.52 -4.40
N ASN A 518 16.92 -16.65 -3.74
CA ASN A 518 16.74 -17.94 -4.40
C ASN A 518 15.47 -18.00 -5.26
N MET A 519 14.36 -17.39 -4.82
CA MET A 519 13.14 -17.27 -5.63
C MET A 519 13.38 -16.42 -6.89
N ILE A 520 14.00 -15.24 -6.76
CA ILE A 520 14.34 -14.36 -7.89
C ILE A 520 15.29 -15.07 -8.87
N ARG A 521 16.29 -15.78 -8.36
CA ARG A 521 17.24 -16.60 -9.14
C ARG A 521 16.51 -17.66 -9.98
N GLY A 522 15.54 -18.36 -9.39
CA GLY A 522 14.69 -19.31 -10.12
C GLY A 522 13.83 -18.65 -11.21
N MET A 523 13.19 -17.51 -10.90
CA MET A 523 12.30 -16.77 -11.80
C MET A 523 13.00 -16.14 -13.02
N VAL A 524 14.31 -15.86 -12.94
CA VAL A 524 15.14 -15.45 -14.10
C VAL A 524 15.61 -16.64 -14.93
N GLN A 525 15.67 -17.83 -14.32
CA GLN A 525 16.15 -19.05 -14.98
C GLN A 525 15.04 -19.84 -15.68
N SER A 526 13.78 -19.73 -15.23
CA SER A 526 12.63 -20.49 -15.74
C SER A 526 12.26 -20.21 -17.21
N GLU A 527 11.60 -21.18 -17.85
CA GLU A 527 11.21 -21.14 -19.27
C GLU A 527 10.03 -20.21 -19.56
N ASP A 528 9.20 -19.95 -18.55
CA ASP A 528 8.09 -18.98 -18.55
C ASP A 528 8.53 -17.57 -18.12
N GLY A 529 9.74 -17.43 -17.59
CA GLY A 529 10.34 -16.17 -17.16
C GLY A 529 10.71 -15.21 -18.31
N PRO A 530 11.21 -14.00 -18.00
CA PRO A 530 11.54 -12.97 -19.00
C PRO A 530 12.73 -13.34 -19.90
N CYS A 531 13.51 -14.37 -19.51
CA CYS A 531 14.64 -14.90 -20.29
C CYS A 531 14.32 -16.23 -20.98
N GLY A 532 13.04 -16.63 -21.03
CA GLY A 532 12.56 -17.86 -21.65
C GLY A 532 12.06 -17.67 -23.09
N GLY A 533 11.60 -18.77 -23.71
CA GLY A 533 10.95 -18.78 -25.03
C GLY A 533 11.77 -18.30 -26.24
N GLY A 534 13.06 -17.99 -26.07
CA GLY A 534 13.97 -17.52 -27.12
C GLY A 534 13.70 -16.11 -27.66
N ILE A 535 12.62 -15.45 -27.24
CA ILE A 535 12.11 -14.20 -27.86
C ILE A 535 13.15 -13.09 -27.80
N ILE A 536 13.75 -12.84 -26.63
CA ILE A 536 14.76 -11.77 -26.45
C ILE A 536 15.98 -11.93 -27.37
N GLY A 537 16.38 -13.18 -27.66
CA GLY A 537 17.50 -13.48 -28.54
C GLY A 537 17.24 -13.07 -29.99
N ASN A 538 16.00 -13.17 -30.47
CA ASN A 538 15.62 -12.73 -31.83
C ASN A 538 15.69 -11.21 -32.02
N PHE A 539 15.70 -10.43 -30.94
CA PHE A 539 15.95 -8.98 -30.96
C PHE A 539 17.44 -8.63 -30.77
N GLY A 540 18.32 -9.63 -30.63
CA GLY A 540 19.74 -9.43 -30.36
C GLY A 540 20.02 -8.98 -28.91
N ILE A 541 19.17 -9.38 -27.95
CA ILE A 541 19.29 -9.06 -26.52
C ILE A 541 19.65 -10.34 -25.76
N VAL A 542 20.70 -10.26 -24.93
CA VAL A 542 21.16 -11.36 -24.06
C VAL A 542 21.24 -10.85 -22.62
N VAL A 543 20.69 -11.62 -21.68
CA VAL A 543 20.66 -11.29 -20.25
C VAL A 543 21.64 -12.18 -19.49
N ASN A 544 22.54 -11.59 -18.70
CA ASN A 544 23.30 -12.33 -17.71
C ASN A 544 22.37 -12.81 -16.60
N LYS A 545 22.11 -14.12 -16.51
CA LYS A 545 21.20 -14.73 -15.51
C LYS A 545 21.76 -14.74 -14.07
N ASN A 546 22.94 -14.17 -13.84
CA ASN A 546 23.47 -13.92 -12.50
C ASN A 546 23.13 -12.49 -12.03
N MET A 547 22.78 -12.36 -10.75
CA MET A 547 22.63 -11.07 -10.08
C MET A 547 23.92 -10.25 -10.20
N THR A 548 23.78 -8.95 -10.47
CA THR A 548 24.90 -8.02 -10.57
C THR A 548 25.65 -7.94 -9.23
N PRO A 549 26.95 -8.27 -9.17
CA PRO A 549 27.76 -8.03 -7.99
C PRO A 549 28.04 -6.53 -7.84
N VAL A 550 27.88 -5.99 -6.64
CA VAL A 550 28.15 -4.58 -6.31
C VAL A 550 28.90 -4.47 -4.99
N THR A 551 29.78 -3.48 -4.88
CA THR A 551 30.45 -3.14 -3.61
C THR A 551 29.65 -2.07 -2.90
N GLY A 552 29.05 -2.42 -1.77
CA GLY A 552 28.41 -1.45 -0.87
C GLY A 552 29.41 -0.84 0.10
N ARG A 553 29.14 0.39 0.54
CA ARG A 553 29.86 1.08 1.61
C ARG A 553 28.95 1.25 2.80
N VAL A 554 29.33 0.70 3.96
CA VAL A 554 28.68 1.01 5.23
C VAL A 554 29.28 2.33 5.73
N ILE A 555 28.49 3.41 5.75
CA ILE A 555 28.90 4.71 6.28
C ILE A 555 28.70 4.78 7.80
N VAL A 556 29.47 5.63 8.48
CA VAL A 556 29.44 5.75 9.95
C VAL A 556 28.10 6.31 10.42
N PRO A 557 27.43 5.73 11.44
CA PRO A 557 26.30 6.38 12.10
C PRO A 557 26.74 7.66 12.83
N PRO A 558 25.84 8.59 13.16
CA PRO A 558 26.17 9.73 14.01
C PRO A 558 26.37 9.29 15.47
N GLU A 559 27.18 10.04 16.22
CA GLU A 559 27.00 10.09 17.67
C GLU A 559 25.74 10.91 18.00
N LEU A 560 24.99 10.47 19.00
CA LEU A 560 23.76 11.13 19.44
C LEU A 560 23.97 11.87 20.77
N LYS A 561 23.08 12.81 21.07
CA LYS A 561 22.92 13.48 22.36
C LYS A 561 21.52 13.21 22.90
N LEU A 562 21.48 12.82 24.16
CA LEU A 562 20.30 12.82 25.01
C LEU A 562 20.47 13.85 26.13
N GLY A 563 19.40 14.10 26.87
CA GLY A 563 19.36 15.09 27.95
C GLY A 563 20.36 14.81 29.08
N PRO A 564 20.40 15.68 30.10
CA PRO A 564 21.31 15.53 31.21
C PRO A 564 21.08 14.21 31.97
N SER A 565 22.18 13.51 32.29
CA SER A 565 22.20 12.45 33.30
C SER A 565 22.01 13.03 34.70
N SER A 566 21.95 12.16 35.73
CA SER A 566 21.80 12.56 37.13
C SER A 566 22.95 13.41 37.70
N ASP A 567 24.05 13.57 36.95
CA ASP A 567 25.17 14.48 37.23
C ASP A 567 25.01 15.88 36.59
N GLY A 568 23.92 16.11 35.86
CA GLY A 568 23.63 17.36 35.14
C GLY A 568 24.34 17.52 33.80
N ARG A 569 25.09 16.53 33.30
CA ARG A 569 25.83 16.62 32.03
C ARG A 569 25.07 15.97 30.88
N MET A 570 25.09 16.64 29.72
CA MET A 570 24.46 16.12 28.49
C MET A 570 25.04 14.77 28.08
N THR A 571 24.16 13.80 27.82
CA THR A 571 24.56 12.41 27.62
C THR A 571 24.91 12.15 26.16
N LYS A 572 26.19 11.99 25.83
CA LYS A 572 26.59 11.40 24.54
C LYS A 572 26.17 9.93 24.48
N VAL A 573 25.63 9.50 23.34
CA VAL A 573 25.19 8.12 23.11
C VAL A 573 25.75 7.63 21.78
N THR A 574 26.59 6.60 21.85
CA THR A 574 26.94 5.76 20.70
C THR A 574 25.82 4.74 20.45
N VAL A 575 25.40 4.58 19.21
CA VAL A 575 24.39 3.57 18.83
C VAL A 575 24.96 2.15 18.85
N ASP A 576 24.09 1.15 18.84
CA ASP A 576 24.46 -0.26 18.71
C ASP A 576 25.25 -0.54 17.42
N ARG A 577 26.24 -1.44 17.48
CA ARG A 577 27.19 -1.69 16.38
C ARG A 577 26.61 -2.44 15.18
N GLU A 578 25.51 -3.17 15.34
CA GLU A 578 24.89 -3.93 14.26
C GLU A 578 23.55 -3.31 13.84
N LYS A 579 22.72 -2.93 14.80
CA LYS A 579 21.37 -2.42 14.59
C LYS A 579 21.31 -0.91 14.44
N CYS A 580 22.33 -0.18 14.91
CA CYS A 580 22.32 1.27 15.05
C CYS A 580 21.17 1.83 15.92
N HIS A 581 20.54 0.99 16.76
CA HIS A 581 19.53 1.42 17.73
C HIS A 581 20.19 2.08 18.96
N TRP A 582 19.41 2.86 19.71
CA TRP A 582 19.78 3.36 21.05
C TRP A 582 18.64 3.09 22.06
N ASN A 583 18.84 3.44 23.33
CA ASN A 583 17.80 3.31 24.36
C ASN A 583 17.84 4.45 25.41
N LEU A 584 16.71 4.69 26.05
CA LEU A 584 16.54 5.74 27.06
C LEU A 584 16.88 5.29 28.50
N VAL A 585 17.27 4.02 28.70
CA VAL A 585 17.55 3.46 30.04
C VAL A 585 18.63 4.28 30.74
N GLY A 586 18.28 4.89 31.88
CA GLY A 586 19.16 5.76 32.68
C GLY A 586 19.40 7.17 32.10
N LYS A 587 18.62 7.61 31.11
CA LYS A 587 18.84 8.86 30.35
C LYS A 587 17.55 9.69 30.27
N SER A 588 17.69 10.99 29.98
CA SER A 588 16.56 11.91 29.80
C SER A 588 16.43 12.39 28.35
N LEU A 589 15.29 12.98 27.98
CA LEU A 589 15.08 13.60 26.67
C LEU A 589 15.79 14.96 26.60
N VAL A 590 16.30 15.36 25.43
CA VAL A 590 17.11 16.59 25.28
C VAL A 590 16.35 17.85 25.72
N GLU A 591 15.07 17.96 25.33
CA GLU A 591 14.13 18.95 25.88
C GLU A 591 12.80 18.25 26.18
N GLY A 592 12.68 17.75 27.42
CA GLY A 592 11.43 17.18 27.96
C GLY A 592 10.44 18.28 28.35
N LYS A 593 9.18 18.17 27.90
CA LYS A 593 8.13 19.15 28.17
C LYS A 593 7.32 18.78 29.42
N PRO A 594 7.18 19.69 30.42
CA PRO A 594 6.40 19.41 31.62
C PRO A 594 4.89 19.40 31.35
N ILE A 595 4.23 18.33 31.76
CA ILE A 595 2.78 18.13 31.60
C ILE A 595 2.08 18.47 32.92
N SER A 596 1.57 19.69 33.03
CA SER A 596 0.88 20.18 34.23
C SER A 596 -0.66 20.08 34.15
N ARG A 597 -1.21 20.10 32.92
CA ARG A 597 -2.66 20.05 32.65
C ARG A 597 -2.95 19.00 31.60
N TRP A 598 -3.38 17.82 32.02
CA TRP A 598 -3.74 16.72 31.13
C TRP A 598 -4.99 16.00 31.63
N ALA A 599 -5.63 15.24 30.74
CA ALA A 599 -6.85 14.49 31.04
C ALA A 599 -6.83 13.14 30.32
N VAL A 600 -7.63 12.19 30.82
CA VAL A 600 -7.90 10.90 30.19
C VAL A 600 -9.38 10.83 29.82
N LEU A 601 -9.66 10.41 28.59
CA LEU A 601 -10.99 10.11 28.08
C LEU A 601 -11.02 8.63 27.67
N ASP A 602 -11.73 7.81 28.43
CA ASP A 602 -11.73 6.35 28.27
C ASP A 602 -12.96 5.83 27.53
N PHE A 603 -12.80 5.56 26.24
CA PHE A 603 -13.79 4.89 25.38
C PHE A 603 -13.80 3.36 25.56
N SER A 604 -12.91 2.78 26.38
CA SER A 604 -12.82 1.33 26.64
C SER A 604 -13.57 0.86 27.90
N SER A 605 -14.05 1.80 28.72
CA SER A 605 -14.80 1.61 29.98
C SER A 605 -16.08 0.75 29.96
N TYR A 606 -16.41 0.13 28.82
CA TYR A 606 -17.70 -0.53 28.56
C TYR A 606 -17.72 -2.05 28.81
N ASP A 607 -16.59 -2.72 29.05
CA ASP A 607 -16.48 -4.20 29.05
C ASP A 607 -17.01 -4.92 30.32
N ARG A 608 -17.98 -4.32 31.05
CA ARG A 608 -18.83 -5.06 32.03
C ARG A 608 -20.10 -4.39 32.59
N SER A 609 -20.28 -3.07 32.54
CA SER A 609 -21.42 -2.41 33.26
C SER A 609 -22.07 -1.19 32.56
N CYS A 610 -23.03 -1.47 31.69
CA CYS A 610 -24.20 -0.64 31.31
C CYS A 610 -24.03 0.87 31.01
N LEU A 611 -23.73 1.17 29.74
CA LEU A 611 -24.54 2.09 28.93
C LEU A 611 -24.70 1.44 27.54
N ASP A 612 -25.91 1.44 26.95
CA ASP A 612 -26.19 0.64 25.74
C ASP A 612 -25.30 1.05 24.54
N PRO A 613 -24.31 0.23 24.13
CA PRO A 613 -23.37 0.60 23.09
C PRO A 613 -24.01 0.67 21.71
N ASN A 614 -25.07 -0.13 21.47
CA ASN A 614 -25.78 -0.19 20.19
C ASN A 614 -26.61 1.08 19.93
N GLN A 615 -26.84 1.89 20.97
CA GLN A 615 -27.47 3.19 20.84
C GLN A 615 -26.50 4.34 21.09
N PHE A 616 -25.61 4.25 22.08
CA PHE A 616 -24.79 5.38 22.50
C PHE A 616 -23.63 5.67 21.55
N ILE A 617 -22.84 4.65 21.17
CA ILE A 617 -21.67 4.85 20.31
C ILE A 617 -22.09 5.32 18.90
N PRO A 618 -23.12 4.73 18.25
CA PRO A 618 -23.69 5.30 17.02
C PRO A 618 -24.20 6.73 17.19
N LYS A 619 -24.92 7.08 18.28
CA LYS A 619 -25.42 8.45 18.47
C LYS A 619 -24.29 9.46 18.74
N LEU A 620 -23.19 9.05 19.37
CA LEU A 620 -22.03 9.91 19.64
C LEU A 620 -21.15 10.12 18.40
N ILE A 621 -20.93 9.07 17.58
CA ILE A 621 -20.10 9.15 16.37
C ILE A 621 -20.87 9.77 15.19
N THR A 622 -22.16 9.45 15.02
CA THR A 622 -23.02 10.07 13.99
C THR A 622 -23.34 11.54 14.31
N ASN A 623 -23.15 11.98 15.56
CA ASN A 623 -23.33 13.38 15.97
C ASN A 623 -22.00 14.01 16.39
N VAL A 624 -21.19 14.39 15.40
CA VAL A 624 -19.94 15.17 15.54
C VAL A 624 -20.07 16.34 16.52
N GLN A 625 -21.23 17.00 16.58
CA GLN A 625 -21.46 18.12 17.49
C GLN A 625 -21.38 17.72 18.97
N MET A 626 -21.74 16.48 19.33
CA MET A 626 -21.60 15.98 20.70
C MET A 626 -20.14 15.68 21.07
N LEU A 627 -19.34 15.12 20.16
CA LEU A 627 -17.91 14.91 20.38
C LEU A 627 -17.17 16.26 20.49
N ARG A 628 -17.55 17.23 19.65
CA ARG A 628 -17.08 18.61 19.74
C ARG A 628 -17.43 19.24 21.10
N GLN A 629 -18.70 19.21 21.52
CA GLN A 629 -19.15 19.75 22.81
C GLN A 629 -18.47 19.07 24.01
N LEU A 630 -18.16 17.77 23.93
CA LEU A 630 -17.40 17.05 24.95
C LEU A 630 -15.97 17.59 25.06
N LEU A 631 -15.28 17.78 23.94
CA LEU A 631 -13.90 18.29 23.89
C LEU A 631 -13.81 19.76 24.30
N GLU A 632 -14.74 20.60 23.84
CA GLU A 632 -14.92 21.99 24.30
C GLU A 632 -15.15 22.03 25.83
N GLY A 633 -16.06 21.21 26.33
CA GLY A 633 -16.37 21.08 27.76
C GLY A 633 -15.18 20.60 28.61
N ILE A 634 -14.37 19.66 28.13
CA ILE A 634 -13.14 19.21 28.80
C ILE A 634 -12.13 20.36 28.90
N ASN A 635 -11.90 21.11 27.82
CA ASN A 635 -10.97 22.24 27.83
C ASN A 635 -11.48 23.39 28.72
N GLU A 636 -12.79 23.66 28.71
CA GLU A 636 -13.43 24.60 29.65
C GLU A 636 -13.24 24.18 31.12
N GLN A 637 -13.40 22.90 31.46
CA GLN A 637 -13.20 22.43 32.84
C GLN A 637 -11.73 22.48 33.23
N ALA A 638 -10.80 22.10 32.35
CA ALA A 638 -9.37 22.29 32.57
C ALA A 638 -9.04 23.76 32.88
N TYR A 639 -9.60 24.70 32.09
CA TYR A 639 -9.42 26.13 32.30
C TYR A 639 -10.02 26.61 33.65
N LYS A 640 -11.22 26.16 34.00
CA LYS A 640 -11.89 26.52 35.27
C LYS A 640 -11.15 25.99 36.50
N THR A 641 -10.65 24.75 36.45
CA THR A 641 -9.95 24.10 37.58
C THR A 641 -8.49 24.57 37.72
N SER A 642 -7.79 24.84 36.61
CA SER A 642 -6.33 25.05 36.61
C SER A 642 -5.85 26.38 36.01
N LYS A 643 -6.78 27.28 35.65
CA LYS A 643 -6.51 28.62 35.06
C LYS A 643 -5.64 28.59 33.79
N GLY A 644 -5.78 27.55 32.99
CA GLY A 644 -5.14 27.44 31.67
C GLY A 644 -5.68 26.26 30.85
N HIS A 645 -5.47 26.31 29.54
CA HIS A 645 -5.93 25.27 28.62
C HIS A 645 -5.21 23.93 28.80
N LEU A 646 -5.89 22.86 28.39
CA LEU A 646 -5.39 21.49 28.43
C LEU A 646 -4.14 21.35 27.53
N GLN A 647 -3.04 20.79 28.06
CA GLN A 647 -1.84 20.52 27.28
C GLN A 647 -1.91 19.19 26.51
N LEU A 648 -2.59 18.18 27.06
CA LEU A 648 -2.70 16.85 26.48
C LEU A 648 -4.02 16.18 26.85
N LEU A 649 -4.72 15.62 25.86
CA LEU A 649 -5.79 14.66 26.06
C LEU A 649 -5.33 13.25 25.66
N VAL A 650 -5.45 12.31 26.59
CA VAL A 650 -5.21 10.88 26.37
C VAL A 650 -6.53 10.19 26.09
N CYS A 651 -6.68 9.49 24.96
CA CYS A 651 -7.93 8.91 24.49
C CYS A 651 -7.85 7.37 24.44
N VAL A 652 -8.24 6.67 25.50
CA VAL A 652 -8.18 5.20 25.58
C VAL A 652 -9.28 4.58 24.72
N MET A 653 -8.96 3.58 23.90
CA MET A 653 -9.83 2.92 22.93
C MET A 653 -9.76 1.39 23.10
N ALA A 654 -10.88 0.68 22.99
CA ALA A 654 -10.89 -0.79 23.14
C ALA A 654 -10.32 -1.55 21.92
N ARG A 655 -10.27 -0.90 20.75
CA ARG A 655 -9.83 -1.45 19.46
C ARG A 655 -9.63 -0.30 18.45
N ARG A 656 -8.98 -0.59 17.31
CA ARG A 656 -9.05 0.27 16.10
C ARG A 656 -10.53 0.53 15.76
N ASP A 657 -10.93 1.80 15.63
CA ASP A 657 -12.34 2.19 15.41
C ASP A 657 -12.47 3.42 14.48
N PRO A 658 -13.44 3.46 13.55
CA PRO A 658 -13.68 4.61 12.66
C PRO A 658 -13.93 5.95 13.37
N GLY A 659 -14.23 5.97 14.67
CA GLY A 659 -14.29 7.19 15.48
C GLY A 659 -12.98 8.00 15.50
N TYR A 660 -11.82 7.35 15.28
CA TYR A 660 -10.48 7.96 15.34
C TYR A 660 -10.34 9.19 14.42
N LYS A 661 -10.81 9.10 13.17
CA LYS A 661 -10.68 10.23 12.21
C LYS A 661 -11.44 11.48 12.65
N TYR A 662 -12.63 11.30 13.22
CA TYR A 662 -13.44 12.42 13.73
C TYR A 662 -12.81 13.06 14.97
N LEU A 663 -12.34 12.24 15.92
CA LEU A 663 -11.59 12.72 17.09
C LEU A 663 -10.39 13.57 16.68
N LYS A 664 -9.61 13.08 15.70
CA LYS A 664 -8.44 13.78 15.15
C LYS A 664 -8.83 15.08 14.46
N TRP A 665 -9.71 15.02 13.46
CA TRP A 665 -10.17 16.18 12.71
C TRP A 665 -10.73 17.30 13.61
N ILE A 666 -11.61 16.99 14.56
CA ILE A 666 -12.20 17.98 15.46
C ILE A 666 -11.13 18.60 16.37
N SER A 667 -10.29 17.77 17.00
CA SER A 667 -9.27 18.25 17.93
C SER A 667 -8.21 19.12 17.24
N GLU A 668 -7.83 18.75 16.01
CA GLU A 668 -6.65 19.28 15.31
C GLU A 668 -6.99 20.45 14.35
N THR A 669 -8.25 20.58 13.90
CA THR A 669 -8.71 21.71 13.06
C THR A 669 -9.68 22.67 13.76
N GLN A 670 -10.49 22.23 14.74
CA GLN A 670 -11.56 23.06 15.31
C GLN A 670 -11.32 23.56 16.74
N ILE A 671 -10.62 22.80 17.60
CA ILE A 671 -10.55 23.09 19.05
C ILE A 671 -9.13 23.38 19.56
N GLY A 672 -8.08 22.88 18.90
CA GLY A 672 -6.69 23.14 19.29
C GLY A 672 -6.14 22.23 20.39
N ILE A 673 -6.66 21.00 20.52
CA ILE A 673 -6.23 20.06 21.58
C ILE A 673 -5.24 19.02 21.03
N VAL A 674 -4.06 18.94 21.65
CA VAL A 674 -3.11 17.85 21.42
C VAL A 674 -3.69 16.53 21.93
N THR A 675 -3.85 15.55 21.05
CA THR A 675 -4.40 14.23 21.39
C THR A 675 -3.40 13.09 21.18
N GLN A 676 -3.35 12.19 22.16
CA GLN A 676 -2.70 10.88 22.07
C GLN A 676 -3.73 9.79 22.35
N CYS A 677 -3.95 8.87 21.41
CA CYS A 677 -4.87 7.76 21.62
C CYS A 677 -4.19 6.64 22.43
N CYS A 678 -4.95 5.60 22.83
CA CYS A 678 -4.38 4.39 23.44
C CYS A 678 -5.22 3.12 23.36
N LEU A 679 -4.75 2.09 22.65
CA LEU A 679 -5.35 0.75 22.65
C LEU A 679 -5.26 0.04 24.03
N SER A 680 -6.41 -0.17 24.69
CA SER A 680 -6.48 -0.64 26.09
C SER A 680 -5.90 -2.04 26.32
N ASN A 681 -5.96 -2.94 25.33
CA ASN A 681 -5.45 -4.31 25.40
C ASN A 681 -3.91 -4.37 25.37
N MET A 682 -3.26 -3.37 24.77
CA MET A 682 -1.81 -3.21 24.76
C MET A 682 -1.37 -2.35 25.96
N ALA A 683 -2.13 -1.31 26.28
CA ALA A 683 -1.96 -0.44 27.43
C ALA A 683 -1.80 -1.20 28.75
N ASN A 684 -2.74 -2.11 29.02
CA ASN A 684 -2.80 -2.88 30.26
C ASN A 684 -1.65 -3.90 30.41
N LYS A 685 -0.77 -4.04 29.42
CA LYS A 685 0.49 -4.81 29.54
C LYS A 685 1.61 -4.00 30.20
N ALA A 686 1.55 -2.67 30.16
CA ALA A 686 2.52 -1.75 30.77
C ALA A 686 4.01 -2.08 30.49
N ASN A 687 4.35 -2.47 29.26
CA ASN A 687 5.74 -2.76 28.86
C ASN A 687 6.58 -1.46 28.82
N ASP A 688 7.76 -1.44 29.44
CA ASP A 688 8.63 -0.25 29.50
C ASP A 688 9.01 0.29 28.11
N GLN A 689 9.20 -0.58 27.10
CA GLN A 689 9.51 -0.17 25.73
C GLN A 689 8.33 0.58 25.09
N TYR A 690 7.13 0.06 25.29
CA TYR A 690 5.85 0.58 24.83
C TYR A 690 5.52 1.95 25.46
N LEU A 691 5.72 2.05 26.79
CA LEU A 691 5.58 3.29 27.53
C LEU A 691 6.62 4.35 27.10
N SER A 692 7.85 3.93 26.79
CA SER A 692 8.91 4.80 26.28
C SER A 692 8.59 5.35 24.88
N ASN A 693 8.10 4.50 23.97
CA ASN A 693 7.69 4.91 22.63
C ASN A 693 6.48 5.88 22.67
N LEU A 694 5.53 5.69 23.59
CA LEU A 694 4.49 6.72 23.80
C LEU A 694 5.07 8.04 24.36
N ALA A 695 5.97 7.98 25.34
CA ALA A 695 6.56 9.18 25.92
C ALA A 695 7.31 10.03 24.88
N LEU A 696 8.00 9.37 23.92
CA LEU A 696 8.61 10.02 22.76
C LEU A 696 7.57 10.75 21.89
N LYS A 697 6.47 10.07 21.53
CA LYS A 697 5.35 10.66 20.75
C LYS A 697 4.71 11.86 21.46
N ILE A 698 4.46 11.74 22.76
CA ILE A 698 3.88 12.82 23.58
C ILE A 698 4.82 14.02 23.67
N ASN A 699 6.11 13.81 23.93
CA ASN A 699 7.05 14.91 24.06
C ASN A 699 7.20 15.69 22.74
N ALA A 700 7.29 14.99 21.61
CA ALA A 700 7.35 15.61 20.28
C ALA A 700 6.09 16.47 19.98
N LYS A 701 4.90 15.96 20.31
CA LYS A 701 3.63 16.70 20.17
C LYS A 701 3.58 17.97 21.01
N LEU A 702 4.14 17.96 22.21
CA LEU A 702 4.24 19.13 23.08
C LEU A 702 5.35 20.11 22.64
N GLY A 703 5.98 19.89 21.47
CA GLY A 703 7.07 20.69 20.95
C GLY A 703 8.40 20.46 21.66
N GLY A 704 8.61 19.26 22.23
CA GLY A 704 9.84 18.81 22.87
C GLY A 704 10.95 18.37 21.90
N SER A 705 12.12 18.04 22.43
CA SER A 705 13.26 17.48 21.68
C SER A 705 13.62 16.15 22.32
N ASN A 706 13.55 15.06 21.54
CA ASN A 706 13.75 13.71 22.06
C ASN A 706 15.24 13.33 22.06
N VAL A 707 15.86 13.46 20.88
CA VAL A 707 17.26 13.16 20.60
C VAL A 707 17.81 14.21 19.63
N GLU A 708 19.08 14.57 19.78
CA GLU A 708 19.80 15.47 18.87
C GLU A 708 21.11 14.83 18.43
N LEU A 709 21.72 15.35 17.36
CA LEU A 709 22.99 14.87 16.86
C LEU A 709 24.16 15.47 17.67
N SER A 710 25.24 14.70 17.87
CA SER A 710 26.44 15.24 18.51
C SER A 710 27.15 16.26 17.64
N ASP A 711 27.22 15.99 16.34
CA ASP A 711 27.92 16.79 15.35
C ASP A 711 26.93 17.61 14.50
N ARG A 712 27.43 18.61 13.78
CA ARG A 712 26.61 19.38 12.82
C ARG A 712 26.39 18.57 11.55
N LEU A 713 25.14 18.57 11.06
CA LEU A 713 24.76 17.98 9.77
C LEU A 713 25.68 18.48 8.64
N PRO A 714 26.30 17.59 7.83
CA PRO A 714 27.24 18.01 6.80
C PRO A 714 26.52 18.59 5.56
N PRO A 715 27.14 19.52 4.80
CA PRO A 715 28.39 20.23 5.09
C PRO A 715 28.18 21.48 5.99
N PHE A 716 27.06 21.59 6.68
CA PHE A 716 26.56 22.81 7.33
C PHE A 716 27.22 23.14 8.69
N GLY A 717 28.56 23.11 8.73
CA GLY A 717 29.35 23.48 9.92
C GLY A 717 29.25 24.97 10.29
N GLY A 718 28.95 25.84 9.32
CA GLY A 718 28.95 27.30 9.48
C GLY A 718 27.77 27.88 10.29
N ALA A 719 27.78 29.20 10.49
CA ALA A 719 26.77 29.91 11.28
C ALA A 719 25.39 30.02 10.61
N GLY A 720 25.35 30.08 9.27
CA GLY A 720 24.13 30.33 8.51
C GLY A 720 23.07 29.23 8.64
N HIS A 721 21.80 29.61 8.73
CA HIS A 721 20.66 28.75 9.00
C HIS A 721 20.31 27.83 7.82
N VAL A 722 19.74 26.66 8.14
CA VAL A 722 19.32 25.63 7.18
C VAL A 722 17.92 25.13 7.54
N MET A 723 17.07 24.93 6.53
CA MET A 723 15.74 24.35 6.67
C MET A 723 15.60 23.11 5.77
N PHE A 724 15.26 21.97 6.37
CA PHE A 724 14.94 20.75 5.64
C PHE A 724 13.43 20.69 5.42
N VAL A 725 13.02 20.50 4.16
CA VAL A 725 11.63 20.43 3.73
C VAL A 725 11.33 19.02 3.26
N GLY A 726 10.14 18.51 3.55
CA GLY A 726 9.64 17.23 3.06
C GLY A 726 8.27 17.40 2.42
N ALA A 727 7.99 16.64 1.35
CA ALA A 727 6.77 16.79 0.58
C ALA A 727 6.26 15.45 0.01
N ASP A 728 4.95 15.21 0.10
CA ASP A 728 4.26 14.00 -0.36
C ASP A 728 2.80 14.29 -0.79
N VAL A 729 2.19 13.37 -1.56
CA VAL A 729 0.79 13.44 -2.00
C VAL A 729 0.04 12.11 -1.78
N ASN A 730 -0.88 12.10 -0.81
CA ASN A 730 -1.77 10.96 -0.57
C ASN A 730 -2.92 10.91 -1.59
N HIS A 731 -2.96 9.88 -2.43
CA HIS A 731 -4.06 9.62 -3.37
C HIS A 731 -5.20 8.78 -2.76
N PRO A 732 -6.46 8.97 -3.20
CA PRO A 732 -7.58 8.13 -2.79
C PRO A 732 -7.47 6.72 -3.40
N ALA A 733 -8.07 5.72 -2.73
CA ALA A 733 -8.04 4.33 -3.16
C ALA A 733 -8.57 4.11 -4.59
N ALA A 734 -8.00 3.14 -5.32
CA ALA A 734 -8.20 2.92 -6.77
C ALA A 734 -9.65 2.76 -7.30
N ARG A 735 -10.66 2.57 -6.43
CA ARG A 735 -12.08 2.53 -6.82
C ARG A 735 -12.82 3.85 -6.61
N ASN A 736 -12.25 4.75 -5.81
CA ASN A 736 -12.74 6.11 -5.62
C ASN A 736 -12.24 6.98 -6.79
N THR A 737 -13.17 7.72 -7.40
CA THR A 737 -12.97 8.56 -8.58
C THR A 737 -13.36 10.03 -8.36
N THR A 738 -13.61 10.43 -7.10
CA THR A 738 -14.25 11.71 -6.75
C THR A 738 -13.47 12.50 -5.70
N SER A 739 -12.97 11.84 -4.65
CA SER A 739 -12.27 12.51 -3.56
C SER A 739 -10.93 13.11 -4.04
N PRO A 740 -10.46 14.24 -3.47
CA PRO A 740 -9.24 14.91 -3.88
C PRO A 740 -8.00 14.09 -3.52
N SER A 741 -6.87 14.44 -4.13
CA SER A 741 -5.55 14.09 -3.59
C SER A 741 -5.22 15.05 -2.46
N ILE A 742 -4.45 14.63 -1.45
CA ILE A 742 -4.05 15.47 -0.33
C ILE A 742 -2.55 15.69 -0.41
N ALA A 743 -2.12 16.93 -0.66
CA ALA A 743 -0.71 17.29 -0.63
C ALA A 743 -0.30 17.75 0.77
N ALA A 744 0.89 17.36 1.19
CA ALA A 744 1.50 17.78 2.44
C ALA A 744 2.92 18.31 2.20
N VAL A 745 3.26 19.39 2.91
CA VAL A 745 4.62 19.92 2.99
C VAL A 745 4.96 20.17 4.46
N VAL A 746 6.12 19.71 4.90
CA VAL A 746 6.63 19.91 6.27
C VAL A 746 8.00 20.57 6.21
N ALA A 747 8.39 21.31 7.25
CA ALA A 747 9.72 21.89 7.35
C ALA A 747 10.26 21.91 8.79
N THR A 748 11.58 21.72 8.94
CA THR A 748 12.26 21.85 10.23
C THR A 748 12.18 23.28 10.76
N VAL A 749 11.81 23.48 12.03
CA VAL A 749 11.67 24.81 12.64
C VAL A 749 12.75 25.18 13.66
N ASN A 750 13.68 24.27 14.00
CA ASN A 750 14.76 24.51 14.96
C ASN A 750 16.15 24.19 14.39
N TRP A 751 16.97 25.20 14.12
CA TRP A 751 18.38 25.03 13.73
C TRP A 751 19.30 25.29 14.95
N PRO A 752 20.36 24.49 15.20
CA PRO A 752 20.92 23.42 14.37
C PRO A 752 20.37 22.00 14.60
N ALA A 753 19.42 21.80 15.53
CA ALA A 753 18.94 20.48 15.94
C ALA A 753 18.16 19.70 14.85
N ALA A 754 17.46 20.41 13.95
CA ALA A 754 16.77 19.89 12.77
C ALA A 754 15.77 18.72 13.03
N ASN A 755 15.16 18.68 14.22
CA ASN A 755 14.33 17.56 14.68
C ASN A 755 12.87 17.93 15.01
N ARG A 756 12.50 19.22 15.07
CA ARG A 756 11.11 19.69 15.17
C ARG A 756 10.60 20.17 13.83
N TYR A 757 9.37 19.80 13.48
CA TYR A 757 8.75 20.13 12.19
C TYR A 757 7.41 20.83 12.36
N ALA A 758 7.15 21.84 11.52
CA ALA A 758 5.82 22.39 11.26
C ALA A 758 5.29 21.85 9.93
N ALA A 759 3.97 21.91 9.72
CA ALA A 759 3.31 21.26 8.59
C ALA A 759 2.27 22.16 7.90
N ARG A 760 2.07 21.93 6.60
CA ARG A 760 0.98 22.48 5.78
C ARG A 760 0.35 21.33 4.99
N VAL A 761 -0.97 21.40 4.84
CA VAL A 761 -1.77 20.40 4.12
C VAL A 761 -2.79 21.12 3.25
N ARG A 762 -2.97 20.66 2.01
CA ARG A 762 -3.89 21.24 1.02
C ARG A 762 -4.58 20.13 0.21
N PRO A 763 -5.90 20.23 -0.06
CA PRO A 763 -6.57 19.35 -1.00
C PRO A 763 -6.28 19.80 -2.44
N GLN A 764 -6.10 18.86 -3.35
CA GLN A 764 -5.89 19.13 -4.78
C GLN A 764 -6.63 18.12 -5.67
N TYR A 765 -6.65 18.35 -6.99
CA TYR A 765 -7.49 17.57 -7.91
C TYR A 765 -7.21 16.05 -7.85
N HIS A 766 -8.24 15.29 -8.24
CA HIS A 766 -8.24 13.83 -8.16
C HIS A 766 -7.08 13.21 -8.97
N ARG A 767 -6.20 12.47 -8.29
CA ARG A 767 -4.99 11.81 -8.86
C ARG A 767 -3.97 12.76 -9.51
N THR A 768 -3.98 14.03 -9.15
CA THR A 768 -2.86 14.94 -9.45
C THR A 768 -1.71 14.66 -8.50
N GLU A 769 -0.58 14.17 -9.04
CA GLU A 769 0.67 13.98 -8.30
C GLU A 769 1.38 15.30 -8.02
N LYS A 770 1.42 16.22 -8.99
CA LYS A 770 2.02 17.55 -8.82
C LYS A 770 1.42 18.27 -7.62
N ILE A 771 2.25 18.77 -6.70
CA ILE A 771 1.78 19.64 -5.62
C ILE A 771 1.41 21.00 -6.22
N LEU A 772 0.14 21.37 -6.07
CA LEU A 772 -0.34 22.71 -6.45
C LEU A 772 0.08 23.72 -5.39
N ASN A 773 0.50 24.91 -5.81
CA ASN A 773 0.94 26.00 -4.93
C ASN A 773 2.05 25.58 -3.94
N PHE A 774 2.96 24.71 -4.40
CA PHE A 774 4.10 24.22 -3.63
C PHE A 774 4.96 25.37 -3.10
N GLY A 775 5.15 26.42 -3.90
CA GLY A 775 5.91 27.60 -3.49
C GLY A 775 5.26 28.37 -2.36
N ASP A 776 3.93 28.51 -2.36
CA ASP A 776 3.18 29.19 -1.31
C ASP A 776 3.22 28.38 0.00
N MET A 777 3.04 27.05 -0.08
CA MET A 777 3.16 26.16 1.09
C MET A 777 4.56 26.21 1.73
N CYS A 778 5.61 26.30 0.90
CA CYS A 778 6.98 26.50 1.40
C CYS A 778 7.20 27.91 1.97
N LEU A 779 6.60 28.95 1.40
CA LEU A 779 6.70 30.33 1.89
C LEU A 779 6.05 30.47 3.29
N GLU A 780 4.86 29.90 3.51
CA GLU A 780 4.22 29.85 4.84
C GLU A 780 5.10 29.19 5.92
N LEU A 781 5.95 28.24 5.51
CA LEU A 781 6.89 27.53 6.38
C LEU A 781 8.18 28.35 6.61
N VAL A 782 8.69 29.07 5.60
CA VAL A 782 9.77 30.06 5.76
C VAL A 782 9.36 31.17 6.72
N GLU A 783 8.13 31.70 6.60
CA GLU A 783 7.60 32.73 7.50
C GLU A 783 7.44 32.21 8.94
N THR A 784 7.02 30.95 9.11
CA THR A 784 6.99 30.28 10.42
C THR A 784 8.40 30.12 10.99
N TYR A 785 9.37 29.73 10.16
CA TYR A 785 10.77 29.60 10.54
C TYR A 785 11.34 30.94 11.01
N GLU A 786 11.14 32.03 10.25
CA GLU A 786 11.58 33.38 10.60
C GLU A 786 10.91 33.89 11.89
N ARG A 787 9.60 33.66 12.05
CA ARG A 787 8.84 34.04 13.25
C ARG A 787 9.42 33.40 14.52
N LEU A 788 9.91 32.17 14.42
CA LEU A 788 10.49 31.40 15.52
C LEU A 788 11.99 31.72 15.75
N ASN A 789 12.81 31.68 14.69
CA ASN A 789 14.27 31.81 14.76
C ASN A 789 14.79 33.26 14.66
N LYS A 790 13.90 34.22 14.34
CA LYS A 790 14.21 35.65 14.07
C LYS A 790 15.12 35.90 12.86
N VAL A 791 15.27 34.88 12.01
CA VAL A 791 16.06 34.91 10.77
C VAL A 791 15.47 33.93 9.76
N LYS A 792 15.50 34.26 8.47
CA LYS A 792 15.19 33.32 7.38
C LYS A 792 16.33 32.30 7.23
N PRO A 793 16.08 31.06 6.78
CA PRO A 793 17.17 30.13 6.50
C PRO A 793 17.92 30.58 5.23
N ASP A 794 19.25 30.55 5.22
CA ASP A 794 20.00 30.89 3.98
C ASP A 794 19.94 29.73 2.96
N LYS A 795 19.53 28.54 3.42
CA LYS A 795 19.72 27.24 2.77
C LYS A 795 18.49 26.38 2.95
N ILE A 796 17.96 25.82 1.87
CA ILE A 796 16.81 24.93 1.87
C ILE A 796 17.17 23.61 1.17
N VAL A 797 16.94 22.48 1.83
CA VAL A 797 17.09 21.15 1.24
C VAL A 797 15.71 20.49 1.22
N VAL A 798 15.20 20.23 0.02
CA VAL A 798 13.85 19.69 -0.22
C VAL A 798 13.93 18.20 -0.55
N PHE A 799 13.14 17.40 0.18
CA PHE A 799 12.89 16.00 -0.10
C PHE A 799 11.46 15.79 -0.61
N ARG A 800 11.30 14.98 -1.66
CA ARG A 800 10.00 14.68 -2.31
C ARG A 800 9.81 13.17 -2.44
N ASP A 801 8.71 12.62 -1.91
CA ASP A 801 8.30 11.22 -2.14
C ASP A 801 7.24 11.16 -3.27
N GLY A 802 6.60 10.01 -3.48
CA GLY A 802 5.45 9.79 -4.37
C GLY A 802 5.80 9.65 -5.86
N VAL A 803 6.78 10.41 -6.34
CA VAL A 803 7.07 10.57 -7.78
C VAL A 803 7.97 9.49 -8.38
N SER A 804 7.66 9.07 -9.61
CA SER A 804 8.49 8.17 -10.42
C SER A 804 9.47 8.92 -11.35
N GLU A 805 10.44 8.21 -11.95
CA GLU A 805 11.37 8.72 -12.99
C GLU A 805 10.65 9.35 -14.22
N GLY A 806 9.38 9.03 -14.42
CA GLY A 806 8.53 9.66 -15.45
C GLY A 806 8.02 11.05 -15.07
N GLN A 807 8.13 11.44 -13.80
CA GLN A 807 7.57 12.65 -13.21
C GLN A 807 8.64 13.62 -12.66
N PHE A 808 9.92 13.25 -12.66
CA PHE A 808 11.04 14.12 -12.26
C PHE A 808 11.04 15.47 -13.02
N ASP A 809 10.61 15.46 -14.28
CA ASP A 809 10.48 16.65 -15.12
C ASP A 809 9.47 17.67 -14.54
N MET A 810 8.31 17.20 -14.08
CA MET A 810 7.29 18.03 -13.42
C MET A 810 7.81 18.59 -12.09
N VAL A 811 8.53 17.79 -11.30
CA VAL A 811 9.12 18.24 -10.03
C VAL A 811 10.19 19.31 -10.25
N LEU A 812 11.02 19.15 -11.29
CA LEU A 812 12.14 20.05 -11.59
C LEU A 812 11.76 21.32 -12.36
N ASN A 813 10.80 21.22 -13.28
CA ASN A 813 10.37 22.31 -14.17
C ASN A 813 9.00 22.90 -13.80
N GLU A 814 8.28 22.36 -12.82
CA GLU A 814 7.06 22.97 -12.27
C GLU A 814 7.17 23.24 -10.76
N GLU A 815 7.33 22.21 -9.90
CA GLU A 815 7.35 22.39 -8.43
C GLU A 815 8.53 23.30 -7.99
N LEU A 816 9.75 23.05 -8.47
CA LEU A 816 10.91 23.91 -8.16
C LEU A 816 10.78 25.35 -8.73
N LEU A 817 10.12 25.53 -9.87
CA LEU A 817 9.92 26.87 -10.44
C LEU A 817 8.89 27.66 -9.62
N ASP A 818 7.83 27.01 -9.16
CA ASP A 818 6.84 27.60 -8.27
C ASP A 818 7.46 28.04 -6.93
N LEU A 819 8.29 27.18 -6.33
CA LEU A 819 9.10 27.52 -5.15
C LEU A 819 9.97 28.76 -5.37
N LYS A 820 10.77 28.77 -6.43
CA LYS A 820 11.66 29.91 -6.73
C LYS A 820 10.90 31.20 -7.05
N LYS A 821 9.72 31.10 -7.66
CA LYS A 821 8.84 32.23 -7.95
C LYS A 821 8.23 32.82 -6.68
N ALA A 822 7.73 32.00 -5.76
CA ALA A 822 7.16 32.45 -4.49
C ALA A 822 8.20 33.18 -3.62
N LEU A 823 9.39 32.58 -3.44
CA LEU A 823 10.48 33.20 -2.67
C LEU A 823 11.04 34.46 -3.37
N GLY A 824 11.13 34.43 -4.71
CA GLY A 824 11.53 35.59 -5.51
C GLY A 824 10.55 36.77 -5.41
N GLY A 825 9.25 36.51 -5.20
CA GLY A 825 8.22 37.54 -4.98
C GLY A 825 8.49 38.43 -3.76
N ILE A 826 9.08 37.86 -2.70
CA ILE A 826 9.53 38.58 -1.50
C ILE A 826 11.04 38.94 -1.52
N LYS A 827 11.67 38.90 -2.71
CA LYS A 827 13.10 39.21 -2.96
C LYS A 827 14.08 38.38 -2.10
N TYR A 828 13.74 37.12 -1.82
CA TYR A 828 14.53 36.22 -0.99
C TYR A 828 14.98 35.01 -1.79
N TYR A 829 16.29 34.74 -1.78
CA TYR A 829 16.96 33.82 -2.69
C TYR A 829 17.92 32.89 -1.91
N PRO A 830 17.40 31.93 -1.13
CA PRO A 830 18.23 30.95 -0.44
C PRO A 830 18.85 29.96 -1.44
N THR A 831 19.93 29.29 -1.04
CA THR A 831 20.49 28.16 -1.78
C THR A 831 19.54 26.96 -1.70
N ILE A 832 19.19 26.34 -2.83
CA ILE A 832 18.22 25.23 -2.89
C ILE A 832 18.84 23.94 -3.46
N THR A 833 18.61 22.82 -2.77
CA THR A 833 18.80 21.45 -3.32
C THR A 833 17.48 20.69 -3.26
N LEU A 834 17.17 19.92 -4.29
CA LEU A 834 15.92 19.16 -4.44
C LEU A 834 16.23 17.69 -4.76
N ILE A 835 15.73 16.81 -3.90
CA ILE A 835 16.04 15.39 -3.85
C ILE A 835 14.72 14.63 -3.86
N VAL A 836 14.55 13.69 -4.78
CA VAL A 836 13.49 12.69 -4.70
C VAL A 836 13.98 11.52 -3.84
N ALA A 837 13.13 11.06 -2.92
CA ALA A 837 13.30 9.82 -2.18
C ALA A 837 12.26 8.81 -2.68
N GLN A 838 12.66 7.58 -2.99
CA GLN A 838 11.77 6.52 -3.46
C GLN A 838 11.96 5.27 -2.60
N LYS A 839 11.01 4.99 -1.70
CA LYS A 839 10.90 3.70 -1.01
C LYS A 839 10.16 2.65 -1.86
N ARG A 840 9.33 3.07 -2.82
CA ARG A 840 8.44 2.20 -3.62
C ARG A 840 9.09 1.74 -4.94
N HIS A 841 10.08 0.84 -4.85
CA HIS A 841 10.78 0.24 -6.00
C HIS A 841 11.12 -1.25 -5.85
N HIS A 842 11.65 -1.87 -6.92
CA HIS A 842 11.94 -3.31 -6.98
C HIS A 842 13.39 -3.68 -6.66
N THR A 843 14.31 -2.72 -6.48
CA THR A 843 15.69 -3.04 -6.13
C THR A 843 15.76 -3.66 -4.73
N ARG A 844 16.51 -4.75 -4.59
CA ARG A 844 16.93 -5.36 -3.32
C ARG A 844 18.43 -5.66 -3.38
N LEU A 845 19.07 -5.65 -2.20
CA LEU A 845 20.50 -5.92 -2.03
C LEU A 845 20.67 -7.12 -1.10
N PHE A 846 21.44 -8.09 -1.53
CA PHE A 846 21.71 -9.34 -0.80
C PHE A 846 23.22 -9.42 -0.49
N PRO A 847 23.64 -9.64 0.77
CA PRO A 847 25.04 -9.92 1.09
C PRO A 847 25.60 -11.08 0.28
N GLU A 848 26.88 -11.04 -0.13
CA GLU A 848 27.54 -12.18 -0.79
C GLU A 848 27.91 -13.28 0.22
N SER A 849 28.10 -12.93 1.50
CA SER A 849 28.37 -13.88 2.58
C SER A 849 27.73 -13.43 3.90
N MET A 850 27.62 -14.35 4.87
CA MET A 850 27.20 -14.03 6.24
C MET A 850 28.10 -13.01 6.94
N ARG A 851 29.32 -12.77 6.45
CA ARG A 851 30.15 -11.67 6.96
C ARG A 851 29.68 -10.32 6.44
N ASP A 852 29.21 -10.26 5.20
CA ASP A 852 28.89 -9.04 4.45
C ASP A 852 27.56 -8.37 4.90
N GLY A 853 26.71 -9.09 5.66
CA GLY A 853 25.42 -8.62 6.16
C GLY A 853 25.28 -8.58 7.69
N SER A 854 24.02 -8.48 8.14
CA SER A 854 23.57 -8.62 9.52
C SER A 854 23.30 -10.08 9.91
N SER A 855 23.03 -10.32 11.20
CA SER A 855 22.54 -11.60 11.74
C SER A 855 21.19 -12.06 11.14
N THR A 856 20.39 -11.16 10.58
CA THR A 856 19.16 -11.47 9.81
C THR A 856 19.41 -11.79 8.33
N GLY A 857 20.67 -11.76 7.88
CA GLY A 857 21.04 -11.94 6.47
C GLY A 857 20.75 -10.72 5.58
N ASN A 858 20.27 -9.62 6.17
CA ASN A 858 20.04 -8.35 5.47
C ASN A 858 21.37 -7.57 5.31
N VAL A 859 21.34 -6.49 4.53
CA VAL A 859 22.44 -5.53 4.52
C VAL A 859 22.50 -4.73 5.83
N LEU A 860 23.68 -4.23 6.20
CA LEU A 860 23.87 -3.47 7.44
C LEU A 860 23.27 -2.06 7.34
N PRO A 861 22.78 -1.46 8.45
CA PRO A 861 22.38 -0.05 8.49
C PRO A 861 23.53 0.86 8.05
N GLY A 862 23.21 1.87 7.25
CA GLY A 862 24.20 2.73 6.60
C GLY A 862 24.82 2.14 5.34
N THR A 863 24.33 1.02 4.80
CA THR A 863 24.81 0.49 3.51
C THR A 863 24.36 1.38 2.35
N VAL A 864 25.32 1.99 1.68
CA VAL A 864 25.15 2.78 0.45
C VAL A 864 25.61 1.97 -0.76
N VAL A 865 24.85 2.06 -1.87
CA VAL A 865 25.31 1.65 -3.21
C VAL A 865 25.05 2.80 -4.19
N ASP A 866 26.14 3.39 -4.67
CA ASP A 866 26.17 4.55 -5.58
C ASP A 866 27.05 4.31 -6.81
N THR A 867 27.26 3.05 -7.17
CA THR A 867 28.00 2.59 -8.36
C THR A 867 27.29 1.40 -9.01
N ILE A 868 27.63 1.11 -10.27
CA ILE A 868 27.16 -0.04 -11.07
C ILE A 868 25.65 0.02 -11.39
N ILE A 869 24.78 -0.20 -10.41
CA ILE A 869 23.31 -0.32 -10.57
C ILE A 869 22.53 1.00 -10.51
N VAL A 870 23.24 2.12 -10.34
CA VAL A 870 22.69 3.49 -10.30
C VAL A 870 22.75 4.18 -11.66
N HIS A 871 22.09 5.33 -11.83
CA HIS A 871 21.96 6.01 -13.12
C HIS A 871 23.34 6.33 -13.75
N PRO A 872 23.51 6.20 -15.09
CA PRO A 872 24.81 6.33 -15.76
C PRO A 872 25.57 7.63 -15.47
N PHE A 873 24.88 8.75 -15.29
CA PHE A 873 25.52 10.06 -15.10
C PHE A 873 24.75 11.04 -14.21
N GLU A 874 23.53 10.73 -13.76
CA GLU A 874 22.78 11.60 -12.83
C GLU A 874 23.20 11.30 -11.38
N PHE A 875 22.91 12.21 -10.46
CA PHE A 875 23.31 12.07 -9.06
C PHE A 875 22.28 11.25 -8.26
N ASP A 876 22.44 9.93 -8.24
CA ASP A 876 21.56 9.01 -7.50
C ASP A 876 22.27 7.92 -6.70
N PHE A 877 21.64 7.43 -5.64
CA PHE A 877 22.18 6.34 -4.82
C PHE A 877 21.11 5.59 -4.01
N TYR A 878 21.38 4.32 -3.71
CA TYR A 878 20.60 3.55 -2.74
C TYR A 878 21.22 3.68 -1.35
N LEU A 879 20.40 3.85 -0.31
CA LEU A 879 20.81 3.83 1.10
C LEU A 879 19.85 2.97 1.93
N CYS A 880 20.38 1.91 2.55
CA CYS A 880 19.70 1.18 3.62
C CYS A 880 20.04 1.82 4.97
N SER A 881 19.23 2.76 5.42
CA SER A 881 19.43 3.49 6.70
C SER A 881 19.02 2.69 7.94
N HIS A 882 18.19 1.66 7.79
CA HIS A 882 17.55 0.92 8.87
C HIS A 882 18.13 -0.49 9.03
N TYR A 883 17.81 -1.16 10.14
CA TYR A 883 18.08 -2.58 10.37
C TYR A 883 16.89 -3.44 9.96
N GLY A 884 17.08 -4.36 9.01
CA GLY A 884 16.03 -5.31 8.60
C GLY A 884 15.81 -6.40 9.64
N ALA A 885 14.82 -6.22 10.50
CA ALA A 885 14.41 -7.21 11.50
C ALA A 885 13.63 -8.38 10.88
N LEU A 886 12.67 -8.08 10.00
CA LEU A 886 11.89 -9.04 9.23
C LEU A 886 12.10 -8.89 7.72
N GLY A 887 11.80 -9.95 6.96
CA GLY A 887 11.82 -9.93 5.49
C GLY A 887 13.18 -9.55 4.86
N THR A 888 13.12 -8.92 3.69
CA THR A 888 14.29 -8.44 2.94
C THR A 888 14.25 -6.91 2.86
N SER A 889 15.18 -6.23 3.54
CA SER A 889 15.26 -4.77 3.64
C SER A 889 15.17 -4.06 2.30
N LYS A 890 14.40 -2.96 2.30
CA LYS A 890 14.23 -2.11 1.13
C LYS A 890 15.10 -0.84 1.24
N PRO A 891 16.27 -0.76 0.56
CA PRO A 891 17.09 0.46 0.59
C PRO A 891 16.38 1.58 -0.18
N THR A 892 16.25 2.76 0.43
CA THR A 892 15.60 3.90 -0.23
C THR A 892 16.51 4.44 -1.34
N HIS A 893 15.95 4.68 -2.53
CA HIS A 893 16.65 5.26 -3.68
C HIS A 893 16.49 6.78 -3.64
N TYR A 894 17.61 7.50 -3.59
CA TYR A 894 17.64 8.96 -3.63
C TYR A 894 18.14 9.43 -4.99
N HIS A 895 17.44 10.38 -5.61
CA HIS A 895 17.79 11.02 -6.88
C HIS A 895 17.85 12.54 -6.69
N VAL A 896 18.98 13.18 -6.93
CA VAL A 896 19.13 14.64 -6.81
C VAL A 896 18.77 15.28 -8.15
N LEU A 897 17.68 16.06 -8.19
CA LEU A 897 17.21 16.72 -9.41
C LEU A 897 17.80 18.12 -9.58
N TRP A 898 18.11 18.80 -8.47
CA TRP A 898 18.70 20.13 -8.47
C TRP A 898 19.63 20.30 -7.29
N ASP A 899 20.80 20.91 -7.47
CA ASP A 899 21.74 21.17 -6.38
C ASP A 899 22.54 22.47 -6.56
N GLU A 900 22.26 23.47 -5.72
CA GLU A 900 23.08 24.68 -5.61
C GLU A 900 24.09 24.64 -4.47
N HIS A 901 23.93 23.71 -3.52
CA HIS A 901 24.88 23.53 -2.42
C HIS A 901 26.18 22.86 -2.87
N ARG A 902 26.14 22.16 -4.02
CA ARG A 902 27.27 21.43 -4.61
C ARG A 902 27.81 20.36 -3.67
N PHE A 903 26.90 19.51 -3.18
CA PHE A 903 27.23 18.37 -2.35
C PHE A 903 28.18 17.42 -3.11
N THR A 904 29.15 16.84 -2.40
CA THR A 904 29.75 15.56 -2.83
C THR A 904 28.84 14.40 -2.41
N SER A 905 29.00 13.24 -3.06
CA SER A 905 28.29 12.00 -2.69
C SER A 905 28.45 11.69 -1.20
N ASP A 906 29.67 11.76 -0.67
CA ASP A 906 29.95 11.53 0.76
C ASP A 906 29.28 12.52 1.71
N GLN A 907 29.10 13.77 1.30
CA GLN A 907 28.41 14.78 2.13
C GLN A 907 26.91 14.50 2.18
N LEU A 908 26.28 14.26 1.02
CA LEU A 908 24.85 14.07 0.94
C LEU A 908 24.39 12.73 1.52
N GLN A 909 25.15 11.65 1.27
CA GLN A 909 24.87 10.33 1.85
C GLN A 909 24.92 10.36 3.38
N LYS A 910 25.92 11.04 3.96
CA LYS A 910 26.03 11.23 5.41
C LYS A 910 24.93 12.15 5.95
N LEU A 911 24.60 13.25 5.26
CA LEU A 911 23.48 14.14 5.64
C LEU A 911 22.16 13.38 5.75
N ILE A 912 21.79 12.60 4.73
CA ILE A 912 20.55 11.83 4.72
C ILE A 912 20.56 10.75 5.81
N TYR A 913 21.68 10.03 5.96
CA TYR A 913 21.78 8.99 6.98
C TYR A 913 21.70 9.57 8.41
N ASP A 914 22.33 10.71 8.68
CA ASP A 914 22.26 11.38 9.98
C ASP A 914 20.85 11.89 10.30
N LEU A 915 20.15 12.42 9.29
CA LEU A 915 18.74 12.77 9.43
C LEU A 915 17.87 11.55 9.77
N CYS A 916 18.17 10.33 9.31
CA CYS A 916 17.41 9.13 9.69
C CYS A 916 17.40 8.83 11.21
N PHE A 917 18.31 9.42 12.01
CA PHE A 917 18.31 9.29 13.48
C PHE A 917 17.48 10.36 14.21
N THR A 918 16.91 11.36 13.51
CA THR A 918 16.10 12.44 14.13
C THR A 918 14.59 12.17 14.12
N PHE A 919 14.16 10.94 13.79
CA PHE A 919 12.76 10.55 13.85
C PHE A 919 12.26 10.45 15.30
N ALA A 920 11.19 11.17 15.61
CA ALA A 920 10.81 11.46 17.00
C ALA A 920 9.98 10.35 17.67
N ARG A 921 9.67 9.25 16.97
CA ARG A 921 8.71 8.23 17.42
C ARG A 921 9.33 6.99 18.08
N CYS A 922 10.62 6.74 17.90
CA CYS A 922 11.30 5.53 18.33
C CYS A 922 12.82 5.77 18.51
N THR A 923 13.56 4.75 18.94
CA THR A 923 15.02 4.82 19.18
C THR A 923 15.83 3.98 18.20
N LYS A 924 15.44 4.01 16.92
CA LYS A 924 16.07 3.33 15.78
C LYS A 924 16.15 4.29 14.58
N PRO A 925 17.14 4.16 13.67
CA PRO A 925 17.16 4.91 12.43
C PRO A 925 16.07 4.41 11.49
N VAL A 926 15.28 5.32 10.93
CA VAL A 926 14.14 4.98 10.05
C VAL A 926 14.56 4.66 8.62
N SER A 927 13.69 3.88 7.96
CA SER A 927 13.83 3.42 6.57
C SER A 927 13.77 4.54 5.50
N LEU A 928 13.09 5.64 5.82
CA LEU A 928 12.85 6.82 4.99
C LEU A 928 13.27 8.09 5.75
N VAL A 929 13.91 9.06 5.09
CA VAL A 929 14.45 10.25 5.76
C VAL A 929 13.32 11.12 6.37
N PRO A 930 13.42 11.59 7.64
CA PRO A 930 12.27 12.14 8.36
C PRO A 930 11.46 13.26 7.72
N PRO A 931 12.02 14.21 6.92
CA PRO A 931 11.19 15.21 6.24
C PRO A 931 10.06 14.58 5.40
N VAL A 932 10.37 13.60 4.53
CA VAL A 932 9.32 12.96 3.71
C VAL A 932 8.47 11.99 4.51
N TYR A 933 9.02 11.32 5.53
CA TYR A 933 8.21 10.46 6.41
C TYR A 933 7.18 11.28 7.22
N TYR A 934 7.55 12.46 7.71
CA TYR A 934 6.59 13.38 8.34
C TYR A 934 5.59 13.96 7.31
N ALA A 935 5.96 14.12 6.04
CA ALA A 935 5.04 14.55 4.98
C ALA A 935 3.94 13.50 4.71
N ASP A 936 4.29 12.21 4.56
CA ASP A 936 3.30 11.11 4.44
C ASP A 936 2.34 11.08 5.64
N LEU A 937 2.87 11.14 6.87
CA LEU A 937 2.03 11.16 8.08
C LEU A 937 1.04 12.36 8.10
N VAL A 938 1.42 13.51 7.54
CA VAL A 938 0.53 14.68 7.37
C VAL A 938 -0.46 14.49 6.22
N ALA A 939 -0.04 13.92 5.09
CA ALA A 939 -0.90 13.66 3.93
C ALA A 939 -1.98 12.62 4.28
N TYR A 940 -1.61 11.57 5.00
CA TYR A 940 -2.53 10.60 5.61
C TYR A 940 -3.45 11.25 6.64
N ARG A 941 -2.95 12.11 7.53
CA ARG A 941 -3.81 12.84 8.49
C ARG A 941 -4.85 13.72 7.76
N GLY A 942 -4.47 14.39 6.68
CA GLY A 942 -5.39 15.15 5.83
C GLY A 942 -6.40 14.28 5.05
N ARG A 943 -6.04 13.04 4.70
CA ARG A 943 -7.00 12.04 4.17
C ARG A 943 -8.06 11.72 5.23
N LEU A 944 -7.68 11.50 6.49
CA LEU A 944 -8.63 11.27 7.58
C LEU A 944 -9.58 12.45 7.80
N TYR A 945 -9.10 13.71 7.69
CA TYR A 945 -9.95 14.90 7.73
C TYR A 945 -10.99 14.90 6.59
N HIS A 946 -10.55 14.60 5.36
CA HIS A 946 -11.43 14.52 4.19
C HIS A 946 -12.53 13.46 4.38
N GLU A 947 -12.15 12.26 4.79
CA GLU A 947 -13.09 11.17 5.03
C GLU A 947 -14.02 11.40 6.22
N SER A 948 -13.67 12.30 7.14
CA SER A 948 -14.59 12.79 8.19
C SER A 948 -15.60 13.78 7.63
N MET A 949 -15.21 14.64 6.69
CA MET A 949 -16.08 15.60 6.01
C MET A 949 -17.09 14.90 5.07
N GLU A 950 -16.65 13.95 4.24
CA GLU A 950 -17.55 13.14 3.40
C GLU A 950 -18.60 12.42 4.25
N GLY A 951 -18.20 11.87 5.40
CA GLY A 951 -19.10 11.18 6.34
C GLY A 951 -20.14 12.05 7.05
N GLN A 952 -20.05 13.38 6.95
CA GLN A 952 -21.04 14.33 7.48
C GLN A 952 -21.97 14.92 6.41
N SER A 953 -21.68 14.70 5.13
CA SER A 953 -22.48 15.25 4.04
C SER A 953 -23.82 14.50 3.96
N PRO A 954 -24.98 15.18 4.06
CA PRO A 954 -26.29 14.50 4.08
C PRO A 954 -26.57 13.81 2.75
N ALA A 955 -26.97 12.54 2.81
CA ALA A 955 -27.11 11.65 1.66
C ALA A 955 -28.39 11.89 0.82
N SER A 956 -28.69 13.15 0.47
CA SER A 956 -29.78 13.50 -0.45
C SER A 956 -29.64 14.92 -1.01
N ALA A 957 -29.12 15.03 -2.24
CA ALA A 957 -29.25 16.21 -3.09
C ALA A 957 -29.51 15.81 -4.57
N SER A 958 -30.22 14.70 -4.76
CA SER A 958 -30.68 14.21 -6.06
C SER A 958 -32.13 14.64 -6.31
N SER A 959 -32.43 14.98 -7.57
CA SER A 959 -33.75 15.31 -8.14
C SER A 959 -34.53 16.46 -7.49
N SER A 960 -34.24 17.68 -7.95
CA SER A 960 -35.29 18.49 -8.58
C SER A 960 -34.74 19.14 -9.84
N SER A 961 -35.41 18.92 -10.98
CA SER A 961 -34.95 19.37 -12.29
C SER A 961 -36.04 20.16 -13.00
N SER A 962 -35.82 21.46 -13.18
CA SER A 962 -36.55 22.30 -14.12
C SER A 962 -35.55 23.13 -14.92
N SER A 963 -35.77 23.23 -16.23
CA SER A 963 -34.77 23.70 -17.18
C SER A 963 -34.92 25.18 -17.52
N SER A 964 -33.82 25.92 -17.50
CA SER A 964 -33.62 27.10 -18.35
C SER A 964 -32.16 27.15 -18.82
N SER A 965 -31.96 27.66 -20.03
CA SER A 965 -30.67 27.55 -20.75
C SER A 965 -29.92 28.88 -20.79
N SER A 966 -28.73 28.92 -20.18
CA SER A 966 -27.70 29.91 -20.48
C SER A 966 -26.32 29.28 -20.31
N ALA A 967 -25.36 29.71 -21.13
CA ALA A 967 -24.02 29.11 -21.15
C ALA A 967 -23.10 29.79 -20.13
N SER A 968 -22.72 29.07 -19.08
CA SER A 968 -21.67 29.47 -18.14
C SER A 968 -20.91 28.26 -17.57
N SER A 969 -19.72 28.54 -17.03
CA SER A 969 -18.62 27.61 -16.73
C SER A 969 -18.96 26.30 -16.00
N PRO A 970 -18.23 25.19 -16.27
CA PRO A 970 -18.44 23.92 -15.59
C PRO A 970 -17.96 23.94 -14.12
N LEU A 971 -18.89 24.26 -13.21
CA LEU A 971 -18.95 23.89 -11.78
C LEU A 971 -17.60 23.73 -11.05
N SER A 972 -17.00 24.86 -10.69
CA SER A 972 -15.83 24.95 -9.80
C SER A 972 -16.20 25.40 -8.37
N VAL A 973 -15.19 25.60 -7.52
CA VAL A 973 -15.22 26.19 -6.17
C VAL A 973 -15.78 25.32 -5.03
N ALA A 974 -16.96 24.70 -5.16
CA ALA A 974 -17.66 24.12 -3.98
C ALA A 974 -16.99 22.88 -3.31
N PHE A 975 -15.95 22.29 -3.91
CA PHE A 975 -15.38 20.99 -3.48
C PHE A 975 -13.98 21.10 -2.82
N LEU A 976 -13.40 22.30 -2.73
CA LEU A 976 -12.04 22.55 -2.23
C LEU A 976 -12.03 23.66 -1.16
N GLU A 977 -12.95 23.61 -0.20
CA GLU A 977 -12.93 24.52 0.94
C GLU A 977 -11.75 24.21 1.88
N GLU A 978 -10.63 24.91 1.69
CA GLU A 978 -9.38 24.75 2.46
C GLU A 978 -9.58 24.87 3.98
N ARG A 979 -10.62 25.57 4.44
CA ARG A 979 -10.98 25.74 5.86
C ARG A 979 -11.12 24.44 6.64
N PHE A 980 -11.45 23.32 5.99
CA PHE A 980 -11.55 22.01 6.65
C PHE A 980 -10.21 21.29 6.85
N TYR A 981 -9.16 21.76 6.17
CA TYR A 981 -7.79 21.23 6.23
C TYR A 981 -6.86 22.18 6.98
N LYS A 982 -7.25 23.45 7.13
CA LYS A 982 -6.55 24.41 7.98
C LYS A 982 -6.54 23.92 9.43
N LEU A 983 -5.34 23.79 9.97
CA LEU A 983 -5.08 23.38 11.35
C LEU A 983 -5.42 24.51 12.32
N HIS A 984 -5.68 24.17 13.59
CA HIS A 984 -5.82 25.19 14.63
C HIS A 984 -4.49 25.93 14.85
N ALA A 985 -4.53 27.24 15.15
CA ALA A 985 -3.33 28.07 15.23
C ALA A 985 -2.33 27.60 16.32
N ASP A 986 -2.84 27.03 17.41
CA ASP A 986 -2.02 26.43 18.49
C ASP A 986 -1.31 25.14 18.06
N LEU A 987 -1.74 24.52 16.96
CA LEU A 987 -1.30 23.19 16.50
C LEU A 987 -0.55 23.22 15.16
N GLU A 988 -0.79 24.23 14.30
CA GLU A 988 -0.23 24.31 12.93
C GLU A 988 1.32 24.36 12.89
N ASN A 989 1.94 24.73 14.01
CA ASN A 989 3.39 24.96 14.15
C ASN A 989 4.07 23.93 15.09
N ILE A 990 3.39 22.81 15.41
CA ILE A 990 3.92 21.68 16.20
C ILE A 990 3.66 20.34 15.50
N MET A 991 4.22 19.26 16.05
CA MET A 991 4.21 17.91 15.45
C MET A 991 2.95 17.10 15.81
N PHE A 992 1.75 17.65 15.59
CA PHE A 992 0.46 16.99 15.88
C PHE A 992 0.23 15.65 15.12
N PHE A 993 0.93 15.47 14.01
CA PHE A 993 0.88 14.29 13.11
C PHE A 993 1.59 13.04 13.65
N VAL A 994 2.36 13.17 14.73
CA VAL A 994 3.08 12.07 15.44
C VAL A 994 2.13 11.10 16.18
#